data_AF-A0AAD7TYR8-F1
#
_entry.id   AF-A0AAD7TYR8-F1
#
_cell.length_a   1.000
_cell.length_b   1.000
_cell.length_c   1.000
_cell.angle_alpha   90.00
_cell.angle_beta   90.00
_cell.angle_gamma   90.00
#
_symmetry.space_group_name_H-M   'P 1'
#
loop_
_entity.id
_entity.type
_entity.pdbx_description
1 polymer ?
#
loop_
_entity_poly.entity_id
_entity_poly.type
_entity_poly.pdbx_seq_one_letter_code
_entity_poly.pdbx_strand_id
1 'polypeptide(L)'
;MLLPLLSLAFGAGLSAAKILSLSQLNWTVQNQEGLIKVPAQVPSQVHLDLKDADVITEPLLGINDFTERWIVTDPAWIYTADLAPILNEYAQGVSTNKVLLVFYGLDTVATITVAGHPLAWVNNQFQEYVYDISEYLASPLHNDTTLSVSFESAYLYGLNVSSRPDVESQIAIDFEWPGVREFIRKISSDFGWDWGPAFAPSGIFKPAYLVTLSEEVNSTAPDSSPATHPLLLSNAGGLFIEESSLEISKVGQTPIARPDESADWVVNVTLALRSMHADPNPTLTVSVPELNVTSGPLSLAPIPATSNASTFVSASFTIPSGVPQRWYPHNLGTPKLYNFIVTLSIAGLPPASYTTRSGFRTVFLAQTPYEQEDVEQRGITPGDQWHFEVNGKTIYSMGSNVIPFDPFYARISTDKVRWILESVVQSGQNMLRVWGGGIYQPSDELTGGYDFYSICDELGILVWSELGFSDASYPVNDFFLESIEREVRQNVRRVKKHPSNVQWAGGNEIEPALLLVNNTIGTLLPARYIDDFLLLFQDFLHDIVMQEQTTVAYTDCSTTNGVLSLDPYLLRLNNLTEGYIYGNAELYNYDTSQAFNYSTYPKARFVNEFGFHSMPSFYSWEEVLQSPDDFSFNSTVVMSRDHHPPALGLLWPNPLAPVGQGEMTVAVEQWLPTPSTSDTNQTFAQWCYSTQVFQSMYMMSEIAYYRRGSGRGENNLGALVWQLNDIWQGVSWSAIEYSGRWKVMQYGLSNIYSPVMIYPFWTPETETLEVAVTSDRWDTVTGTAQLTWYDWSGRALNTSSLAFSVPSLNSTTVFEAQGLDAVLPASSKAEDVWMHLNLTATADGQTVTHEQYFVPVSLANANLVDPQIKMTPGPDMTFTLSAQGGVAPFTWLDHPSGTVGYFADSTSGKPLNGFYLVPGMDRTVQFIQSSSLSPVANPSPANFVIRSLWNNSHI
;
A
#
# COMPACT_ATOMS: atom_id res chain seq x y z
N MET A 1 15.41 16.09 -13.45
CA MET A 1 15.71 17.49 -13.82
C MET A 1 15.39 17.72 -15.30
N LEU A 2 14.14 18.09 -15.60
CA LEU A 2 13.66 18.77 -16.81
C LEU A 2 12.14 18.95 -16.64
N LEU A 3 11.73 19.94 -15.83
CA LEU A 3 10.37 20.49 -15.92
C LEU A 3 10.22 21.10 -17.32
N PRO A 4 9.13 20.87 -18.06
CA PRO A 4 8.80 21.76 -19.14
C PRO A 4 8.37 23.10 -18.52
N LEU A 5 9.25 24.10 -18.64
CA LEU A 5 8.95 25.50 -18.40
C LEU A 5 7.74 25.91 -19.24
N LEU A 6 6.55 26.00 -18.62
CA LEU A 6 5.51 26.89 -19.11
C LEU A 6 5.90 28.32 -18.75
N SER A 7 6.59 29.00 -19.67
CA SER A 7 6.69 30.45 -19.64
C SER A 7 5.35 31.05 -20.05
N LEU A 8 4.56 31.54 -19.09
CA LEU A 8 3.39 32.38 -19.36
C LEU A 8 3.81 33.85 -19.39
N ALA A 9 3.59 34.46 -20.55
CA ALA A 9 3.74 35.90 -20.75
C ALA A 9 2.76 36.66 -19.84
N PHE A 10 3.27 37.62 -19.08
CA PHE A 10 2.45 38.65 -18.45
C PHE A 10 1.87 39.55 -19.54
N GLY A 11 0.56 39.44 -19.77
CA GLY A 11 -0.22 40.42 -20.53
C GLY A 11 -1.13 39.84 -21.61
N ALA A 12 -2.35 39.43 -21.22
CA ALA A 12 -3.57 39.48 -22.04
C ALA A 12 -4.78 39.21 -21.13
N GLY A 13 -5.88 39.95 -21.33
CA GLY A 13 -7.07 39.94 -20.48
C GLY A 13 -7.79 38.59 -20.40
N LEU A 14 -8.32 38.28 -19.20
CA LEU A 14 -9.06 37.07 -18.88
C LEU A 14 -10.47 37.11 -19.47
N SER A 15 -10.77 36.18 -20.37
CA SER A 15 -12.10 36.04 -20.96
C SER A 15 -12.59 34.58 -21.06
N ALA A 16 -11.92 33.63 -20.42
CA ALA A 16 -12.32 32.21 -20.32
C ALA A 16 -12.15 31.69 -18.88
N ALA A 17 -12.79 30.56 -18.52
CA ALA A 17 -12.62 29.89 -17.23
C ALA A 17 -11.13 29.71 -16.91
N LYS A 18 -10.72 30.13 -15.71
CA LYS A 18 -9.33 30.05 -15.24
C LYS A 18 -9.28 29.13 -14.02
N ILE A 19 -8.44 28.11 -14.09
CA ILE A 19 -7.96 27.37 -12.91
C ILE A 19 -6.64 28.01 -12.47
N LEU A 20 -6.58 28.45 -11.22
CA LEU A 20 -5.36 28.94 -10.59
C LEU A 20 -5.00 27.98 -9.47
N SER A 21 -3.83 27.33 -9.55
CA SER A 21 -3.32 26.54 -8.43
C SER A 21 -2.92 27.47 -7.29
N LEU A 22 -3.35 27.14 -6.06
CA LEU A 22 -2.97 27.92 -4.88
C LEU A 22 -1.46 27.86 -4.59
N SER A 23 -0.73 26.89 -5.16
CA SER A 23 0.74 26.84 -5.14
C SER A 23 1.41 28.07 -5.76
N GLN A 24 0.69 28.82 -6.61
CA GLN A 24 1.19 30.02 -7.26
C GLN A 24 1.09 31.28 -6.39
N LEU A 25 0.40 31.20 -5.24
CA LEU A 25 0.31 32.30 -4.28
C LEU A 25 1.52 32.29 -3.34
N ASN A 26 1.84 33.47 -2.80
CA ASN A 26 2.86 33.59 -1.76
C ASN A 26 2.26 33.23 -0.41
N TRP A 27 2.63 32.08 0.14
CA TRP A 27 2.17 31.61 1.43
C TRP A 27 3.17 31.91 2.56
N THR A 28 2.63 32.18 3.74
CA THR A 28 3.36 32.14 5.01
C THR A 28 2.63 31.26 5.99
N VAL A 29 3.36 30.53 6.83
CA VAL A 29 2.80 29.84 8.00
C VAL A 29 3.34 30.49 9.27
N GLN A 30 2.47 30.66 10.26
CA GLN A 30 2.83 31.17 11.58
C GLN A 30 2.17 30.36 12.69
N ASN A 31 2.80 30.30 13.85
CA ASN A 31 2.19 29.68 15.02
C ASN A 31 1.16 30.63 15.68
N GLN A 32 0.38 30.12 16.64
CA GLN A 32 -0.73 30.86 17.27
C GLN A 32 -0.30 32.21 17.87
N GLU A 33 0.86 32.24 18.53
CA GLU A 33 1.39 33.46 19.17
C GLU A 33 2.12 34.40 18.19
N GLY A 34 2.32 33.98 16.93
CA GLY A 34 3.05 34.73 15.91
C GLY A 34 4.56 34.90 16.18
N LEU A 35 5.12 34.10 17.10
CA LEU A 35 6.55 34.10 17.43
C LEU A 35 7.39 33.45 16.33
N ILE A 36 6.81 32.46 15.65
CA ILE A 36 7.40 31.80 14.48
C ILE A 36 6.53 32.16 13.29
N LYS A 37 7.15 32.74 12.26
CA LYS A 37 6.52 33.04 10.98
C LYS A 37 7.52 32.83 9.86
N VAL A 38 7.22 31.89 8.97
CA VAL A 38 8.11 31.48 7.89
C VAL A 38 7.36 31.44 6.56
N PRO A 39 8.08 31.50 5.41
CA PRO A 39 7.50 31.16 4.12
C PRO A 39 6.94 29.73 4.14
N ALA A 40 5.86 29.51 3.41
CA ALA A 40 5.20 28.21 3.29
C ALA A 40 4.96 27.84 1.84
N GLN A 41 4.73 26.55 1.58
CA GLN A 41 4.27 26.04 0.29
C GLN A 41 2.86 25.45 0.39
N VAL A 42 2.18 25.28 -0.74
CA VAL A 42 0.94 24.53 -0.85
C VAL A 42 1.00 23.70 -2.12
N PRO A 43 0.90 22.36 -2.07
CA PRO A 43 0.69 21.54 -0.86
C PRO A 43 1.90 21.53 0.08
N SER A 44 1.65 21.54 1.39
CA SER A 44 2.68 21.39 2.43
C SER A 44 2.07 21.03 3.78
N GLN A 45 2.95 20.71 4.74
CA GLN A 45 2.65 20.51 6.15
C GLN A 45 3.67 21.30 6.97
N VAL A 46 3.28 21.73 8.18
CA VAL A 46 4.06 22.66 9.03
C VAL A 46 5.52 22.23 9.21
N HIS A 47 5.78 20.95 9.47
CA HIS A 47 7.13 20.42 9.64
C HIS A 47 8.00 20.68 8.40
N LEU A 48 7.45 20.52 7.21
CA LEU A 48 8.17 20.75 5.95
C LEU A 48 8.52 22.22 5.77
N ASP A 49 7.57 23.13 6.04
CA ASP A 49 7.81 24.58 5.92
C ASP A 49 8.82 25.09 6.97
N LEU A 50 8.75 24.57 8.20
CA LEU A 50 9.73 24.89 9.25
C LEU A 50 11.13 24.38 8.90
N LYS A 51 11.22 23.18 8.32
CA LYS A 51 12.48 22.61 7.81
C LYS A 51 13.04 23.46 6.67
N ASP A 52 12.21 23.83 5.69
CA ASP A 52 12.62 24.63 4.53
C ASP A 52 13.05 26.06 4.93
N ALA A 53 12.60 26.54 6.09
CA ALA A 53 13.01 27.81 6.68
C ALA A 53 14.16 27.69 7.71
N ASP A 54 14.80 26.52 7.81
CA ASP A 54 15.89 26.23 8.75
C ASP A 54 15.53 26.45 10.24
N VAL A 55 14.23 26.34 10.61
CA VAL A 55 13.77 26.43 12.01
C VAL A 55 13.95 25.09 12.73
N ILE A 56 13.77 23.99 12.02
CA ILE A 56 14.02 22.62 12.49
C ILE A 56 14.94 21.89 11.49
N THR A 57 15.52 20.78 11.92
CA THR A 57 16.28 19.89 11.03
C THR A 57 15.34 18.96 10.25
N GLU A 58 15.89 18.05 9.43
CA GLU A 58 15.09 16.99 8.82
C GLU A 58 14.31 16.22 9.92
N PRO A 59 12.97 16.17 9.88
CA PRO A 59 12.20 15.56 10.98
C PRO A 59 12.53 14.08 11.22
N LEU A 60 12.95 13.33 10.19
CA LEU A 60 13.31 11.92 10.37
C LEU A 60 14.67 11.69 11.07
N LEU A 61 15.46 12.75 11.27
CA LEU A 61 16.84 12.68 11.77
C LEU A 61 16.90 12.37 13.27
N GLY A 62 17.74 11.41 13.66
CA GLY A 62 18.00 11.06 15.05
C GLY A 62 16.72 10.82 15.86
N ILE A 63 16.47 11.73 16.81
CA ILE A 63 15.39 11.63 17.80
C ILE A 63 14.32 12.72 17.61
N ASN A 64 14.23 13.27 16.40
CA ASN A 64 13.39 14.42 16.10
C ASN A 64 11.88 14.18 16.29
N ASP A 65 11.42 12.94 16.14
CA ASP A 65 10.07 12.50 16.55
C ASP A 65 9.72 12.91 18.00
N PHE A 66 10.72 12.98 18.88
CA PHE A 66 10.55 13.43 20.26
C PHE A 66 10.84 14.91 20.45
N THR A 67 11.92 15.42 19.86
CA THR A 67 12.34 16.82 20.08
C THR A 67 11.48 17.84 19.36
N GLU A 68 10.73 17.43 18.34
CA GLU A 68 9.86 18.30 17.53
C GLU A 68 8.38 18.26 17.94
N ARG A 69 8.02 17.49 18.98
CA ARG A 69 6.64 17.41 19.52
C ARG A 69 6.03 18.76 19.92
N TRP A 70 6.87 19.78 20.14
CA TRP A 70 6.39 21.14 20.40
C TRP A 70 5.52 21.67 19.26
N ILE A 71 5.76 21.24 18.01
CA ILE A 71 4.97 21.61 16.83
C ILE A 71 3.53 21.10 16.97
N VAL A 72 3.35 19.87 17.44
CA VAL A 72 2.05 19.23 17.69
C VAL A 72 1.34 19.88 18.87
N THR A 73 2.07 20.28 19.92
CA THR A 73 1.47 20.90 21.11
C THR A 73 1.23 22.41 21.00
N ASP A 74 1.69 23.06 19.92
CA ASP A 74 1.28 24.43 19.62
C ASP A 74 -0.22 24.44 19.30
N PRO A 75 -1.04 25.33 19.90
CA PRO A 75 -2.48 25.29 19.72
C PRO A 75 -2.95 25.41 18.26
N ALA A 76 -2.23 26.17 17.44
CA ALA A 76 -2.60 26.32 16.03
C ALA A 76 -1.45 26.78 15.13
N TRP A 77 -1.54 26.39 13.86
CA TRP A 77 -0.69 26.88 12.77
C TRP A 77 -1.53 27.50 11.66
N ILE A 78 -1.19 28.72 11.25
CA ILE A 78 -2.00 29.55 10.37
C ILE A 78 -1.28 29.76 9.05
N TYR A 79 -1.76 29.12 7.99
CA TYR A 79 -1.35 29.38 6.62
C TYR A 79 -2.08 30.62 6.10
N THR A 80 -1.35 31.57 5.52
CA THR A 80 -1.90 32.81 4.96
C THR A 80 -1.32 33.08 3.58
N ALA A 81 -2.18 33.35 2.59
CA ALA A 81 -1.80 33.81 1.25
C ALA A 81 -2.41 35.17 0.92
N ASP A 82 -1.73 35.93 0.06
CA ASP A 82 -2.23 37.18 -0.49
C ASP A 82 -3.11 36.97 -1.73
N LEU A 83 -4.38 37.36 -1.63
CA LEU A 83 -5.36 37.37 -2.73
C LEU A 83 -5.45 38.72 -3.45
N ALA A 84 -4.66 39.74 -3.08
CA ALA A 84 -4.72 41.05 -3.72
C ALA A 84 -4.62 41.01 -5.27
N PRO A 85 -3.78 40.16 -5.90
CA PRO A 85 -3.76 40.03 -7.36
C PRO A 85 -5.12 39.62 -7.95
N ILE A 86 -5.84 38.74 -7.26
CA ILE A 86 -7.15 38.21 -7.70
C ILE A 86 -8.25 39.24 -7.43
N LEU A 87 -8.23 39.89 -6.26
CA LEU A 87 -9.20 40.92 -5.88
C LEU A 87 -9.15 42.13 -6.82
N ASN A 88 -7.95 42.56 -7.21
CA ASN A 88 -7.77 43.68 -8.14
C ASN A 88 -8.35 43.39 -9.52
N GLU A 89 -8.27 42.15 -10.01
CA GLU A 89 -8.90 41.73 -11.26
C GLU A 89 -10.43 41.63 -11.11
N TYR A 90 -10.92 41.07 -10.00
CA TYR A 90 -12.36 40.95 -9.72
C TYR A 90 -13.06 42.32 -9.62
N ALA A 91 -12.42 43.30 -8.97
CA ALA A 91 -12.93 44.66 -8.81
C ALA A 91 -12.97 45.48 -10.11
N GLN A 92 -12.23 45.10 -11.16
CA GLN A 92 -12.17 45.83 -12.45
C GLN A 92 -13.27 45.47 -13.46
N GLY A 93 -14.31 44.73 -13.07
CA GLY A 93 -15.54 44.57 -13.87
C GLY A 93 -15.91 43.13 -14.22
N VAL A 94 -15.37 42.12 -13.52
CA VAL A 94 -15.69 40.70 -13.74
C VAL A 94 -16.84 40.24 -12.80
N SER A 95 -17.81 41.11 -12.52
CA SER A 95 -18.79 40.92 -11.44
C SER A 95 -19.85 39.84 -11.70
N THR A 96 -19.87 39.21 -12.87
CA THR A 96 -20.78 38.10 -13.21
C THR A 96 -20.14 36.72 -13.07
N ASN A 97 -18.81 36.65 -12.86
CA ASN A 97 -18.14 35.37 -12.69
C ASN A 97 -18.26 34.86 -11.24
N LYS A 98 -18.38 33.54 -11.12
CA LYS A 98 -18.25 32.82 -9.85
C LYS A 98 -16.82 32.35 -9.65
N VAL A 99 -16.35 32.37 -8.40
CA VAL A 99 -15.03 31.86 -8.02
C VAL A 99 -15.22 30.79 -6.96
N LEU A 100 -14.79 29.57 -7.27
CA LEU A 100 -14.80 28.45 -6.35
C LEU A 100 -13.41 28.28 -5.72
N LEU A 101 -13.36 28.07 -4.41
CA LEU A 101 -12.19 27.62 -3.66
C LEU A 101 -12.29 26.13 -3.44
N VAL A 102 -11.32 25.38 -3.96
CA VAL A 102 -11.28 23.91 -3.96
C VAL A 102 -10.06 23.44 -3.17
N PHE A 103 -10.29 22.68 -2.10
CA PHE A 103 -9.24 21.96 -1.37
C PHE A 103 -9.47 20.45 -1.53
N TYR A 104 -8.52 19.72 -2.11
CA TYR A 104 -8.62 18.25 -2.21
C TYR A 104 -8.25 17.52 -0.92
N GLY A 105 -7.72 18.23 0.08
CA GLY A 105 -7.44 17.71 1.43
C GLY A 105 -6.84 18.77 2.34
N LEU A 106 -7.35 18.82 3.57
CA LEU A 106 -6.88 19.68 4.66
C LEU A 106 -6.58 18.78 5.86
N ASP A 107 -5.39 18.90 6.44
CA ASP A 107 -4.92 18.04 7.54
C ASP A 107 -4.84 18.85 8.85
N THR A 108 -5.79 18.76 9.79
CA THR A 108 -7.13 18.17 9.63
C THR A 108 -8.20 19.14 10.10
N VAL A 109 -8.16 19.53 11.38
CA VAL A 109 -9.14 20.44 11.96
C VAL A 109 -8.72 21.87 11.64
N ALA A 110 -9.53 22.58 10.86
CA ALA A 110 -9.15 23.91 10.38
C ALA A 110 -10.32 24.88 10.25
N THR A 111 -10.02 26.16 10.47
CA THR A 111 -10.90 27.28 10.14
C THR A 111 -10.39 28.02 8.91
N ILE A 112 -11.25 28.16 7.91
CA ILE A 112 -10.96 28.84 6.64
C ILE A 112 -11.55 30.26 6.70
N THR A 113 -10.75 31.26 6.39
CA THR A 113 -11.16 32.67 6.29
C THR A 113 -10.73 33.25 4.95
N VAL A 114 -11.63 33.97 4.28
CA VAL A 114 -11.40 34.57 2.97
C VAL A 114 -11.74 36.05 3.02
N ALA A 115 -10.78 36.92 2.70
CA ALA A 115 -10.96 38.37 2.68
C ALA A 115 -11.60 38.91 3.98
N GLY A 116 -11.14 38.39 5.12
CA GLY A 116 -11.61 38.73 6.46
C GLY A 116 -12.93 38.05 6.89
N HIS A 117 -13.58 37.26 6.02
CA HIS A 117 -14.82 36.54 6.33
C HIS A 117 -14.55 35.10 6.76
N PRO A 118 -15.09 34.63 7.91
CA PRO A 118 -15.08 33.22 8.26
C PRO A 118 -15.92 32.43 7.24
N LEU A 119 -15.29 31.50 6.54
CA LEU A 119 -15.93 30.71 5.48
C LEU A 119 -16.48 29.39 6.02
N ALA A 120 -15.63 28.58 6.64
CA ALA A 120 -15.97 27.24 7.10
C ALA A 120 -15.03 26.76 8.21
N TRP A 121 -15.53 25.84 9.02
CA TRP A 121 -14.74 24.99 9.89
C TRP A 121 -14.83 23.55 9.36
N VAL A 122 -13.70 22.85 9.31
CA VAL A 122 -13.55 21.50 8.77
C VAL A 122 -12.80 20.60 9.75
N ASN A 123 -13.00 19.28 9.66
CA ASN A 123 -12.45 18.32 10.62
C ASN A 123 -12.15 16.93 10.05
N ASN A 124 -11.98 16.80 8.73
CA ASN A 124 -11.75 15.50 8.09
C ASN A 124 -10.68 15.58 7.01
N GLN A 125 -9.59 14.83 7.20
CA GLN A 125 -8.43 14.82 6.31
C GLN A 125 -8.75 14.23 4.93
N PHE A 126 -9.77 13.38 4.87
CA PHE A 126 -10.06 12.52 3.74
C PHE A 126 -11.12 13.10 2.80
N GLN A 127 -11.59 14.33 3.06
CA GLN A 127 -12.60 15.01 2.27
C GLN A 127 -12.03 16.05 1.31
N GLU A 128 -12.78 16.28 0.24
CA GLU A 128 -12.66 17.46 -0.61
C GLU A 128 -13.70 18.51 -0.24
N TYR A 129 -13.24 19.75 -0.20
CA TYR A 129 -14.01 20.93 0.17
C TYR A 129 -14.08 21.92 -0.99
N VAL A 130 -15.31 22.25 -1.41
CA VAL A 130 -15.57 23.20 -2.51
C VAL A 130 -16.54 24.27 -2.04
N TYR A 131 -16.12 25.54 -2.13
CA TYR A 131 -16.89 26.69 -1.69
C TYR A 131 -16.97 27.77 -2.78
N ASP A 132 -18.15 28.34 -3.02
CA ASP A 132 -18.28 29.58 -3.78
C ASP A 132 -17.87 30.76 -2.89
N ILE A 133 -16.80 31.46 -3.28
CA ILE A 133 -16.23 32.57 -2.52
C ILE A 133 -16.48 33.95 -3.15
N SER A 134 -17.33 34.01 -4.17
CA SER A 134 -17.53 35.22 -5.00
C SER A 134 -17.96 36.43 -4.18
N GLU A 135 -18.88 36.26 -3.23
CA GLU A 135 -19.40 37.36 -2.40
C GLU A 135 -18.35 37.90 -1.43
N TYR A 136 -17.47 37.04 -0.91
CA TYR A 136 -16.37 37.46 -0.04
C TYR A 136 -15.32 38.26 -0.79
N LEU A 137 -15.02 37.87 -2.04
CA LEU A 137 -14.13 38.63 -2.92
C LEU A 137 -14.74 39.97 -3.35
N ALA A 138 -16.06 40.03 -3.55
CA ALA A 138 -16.77 41.25 -3.94
C ALA A 138 -16.83 42.29 -2.81
N SER A 139 -16.83 41.85 -1.55
CA SER A 139 -16.98 42.73 -0.39
C SER A 139 -16.06 42.33 0.77
N PRO A 140 -14.73 42.51 0.64
CA PRO A 140 -13.78 42.21 1.71
C PRO A 140 -14.08 42.94 3.02
N LEU A 141 -13.99 42.25 4.16
CA LEU A 141 -14.08 42.90 5.48
C LEU A 141 -12.78 43.62 5.81
N HIS A 142 -12.89 44.83 6.36
CA HIS A 142 -11.74 45.60 6.83
C HIS A 142 -10.62 45.82 5.79
N ASN A 143 -10.94 45.73 4.49
CA ASN A 143 -9.98 45.71 3.37
C ASN A 143 -8.96 44.56 3.45
N ASP A 144 -9.31 43.44 4.08
CA ASP A 144 -8.49 42.25 4.16
C ASP A 144 -8.40 41.58 2.79
N THR A 145 -7.17 41.33 2.32
CA THR A 145 -6.90 40.71 1.03
C THR A 145 -6.37 39.28 1.16
N THR A 146 -6.57 38.62 2.31
CA THR A 146 -5.92 37.34 2.59
C THR A 146 -6.87 36.14 2.44
N LEU A 147 -6.30 35.00 2.08
CA LEU A 147 -6.86 33.67 2.36
C LEU A 147 -6.07 33.11 3.53
N SER A 148 -6.74 32.72 4.62
CA SER A 148 -6.09 32.04 5.73
C SER A 148 -6.76 30.73 6.09
N VAL A 149 -5.95 29.71 6.39
CA VAL A 149 -6.38 28.42 6.91
C VAL A 149 -5.65 28.20 8.24
N SER A 150 -6.41 28.26 9.34
CA SER A 150 -5.91 28.08 10.70
C SER A 150 -6.15 26.66 11.15
N PHE A 151 -5.12 25.85 11.21
CA PHE A 151 -5.17 24.46 11.69
C PHE A 151 -5.06 24.41 13.21
N GLU A 152 -6.01 23.78 13.87
CA GLU A 152 -5.93 23.43 15.29
C GLU A 152 -5.05 22.18 15.45
N SER A 153 -4.30 22.08 16.56
CA SER A 153 -3.60 20.84 16.90
C SER A 153 -4.56 19.65 16.95
N ALA A 154 -4.32 18.65 16.11
CA ALA A 154 -5.10 17.41 16.07
C ALA A 154 -5.11 16.71 17.44
N TYR A 155 -3.98 16.73 18.16
CA TYR A 155 -3.88 16.17 19.50
C TYR A 155 -4.73 16.93 20.52
N LEU A 156 -4.63 18.27 20.55
CA LEU A 156 -5.39 19.07 21.52
C LEU A 156 -6.90 19.04 21.23
N TYR A 157 -7.29 19.03 19.95
CA TYR A 157 -8.68 18.78 19.54
C TYR A 157 -9.16 17.43 20.07
N GLY A 158 -8.39 16.36 19.84
CA GLY A 158 -8.72 15.00 20.30
C GLY A 158 -8.86 14.93 21.82
N LEU A 159 -7.94 15.54 22.58
CA LEU A 159 -8.03 15.64 24.04
C LEU A 159 -9.27 16.41 24.50
N ASN A 160 -9.63 17.49 23.81
CA ASN A 160 -10.83 18.25 24.13
C ASN A 160 -12.09 17.42 23.89
N VAL A 161 -12.12 16.59 22.84
CA VAL A 161 -13.21 15.64 22.61
C VAL A 161 -13.22 14.56 23.69
N SER A 162 -12.13 13.82 23.88
CA SER A 162 -12.08 12.67 24.79
C SER A 162 -12.23 13.02 26.28
N SER A 163 -11.96 14.27 26.67
CA SER A 163 -12.16 14.75 28.05
C SER A 163 -13.60 15.20 28.36
N ARG A 164 -14.50 15.23 27.37
CA ARG A 164 -15.89 15.60 27.60
C ARG A 164 -16.60 14.55 28.48
N PRO A 165 -17.46 14.98 29.43
CA PRO A 165 -18.13 14.06 30.34
C PRO A 165 -19.19 13.17 29.66
N ASP A 166 -19.64 13.56 28.46
CA ASP A 166 -20.62 12.84 27.64
C ASP A 166 -19.98 11.93 26.58
N VAL A 167 -18.65 11.90 26.46
CA VAL A 167 -17.95 11.03 25.50
C VAL A 167 -17.81 9.62 26.05
N GLU A 168 -18.14 8.65 25.21
CA GLU A 168 -18.03 7.24 25.54
C GLU A 168 -16.61 6.72 25.29
N SER A 169 -16.11 5.90 26.22
CA SER A 169 -14.83 5.22 26.06
C SER A 169 -14.85 4.29 24.84
N GLN A 170 -13.74 4.23 24.12
CA GLN A 170 -13.52 3.33 23.00
C GLN A 170 -12.57 2.19 23.39
N ILE A 171 -12.64 1.07 22.68
CA ILE A 171 -11.65 0.00 22.70
C ILE A 171 -10.54 0.42 21.74
N ALA A 172 -9.36 0.74 22.24
CA ALA A 172 -8.22 1.09 21.41
C ALA A 172 -6.93 0.78 22.19
N ILE A 173 -5.85 0.50 21.46
CA ILE A 173 -4.50 0.60 22.00
C ILE A 173 -3.90 1.97 21.68
N ASP A 174 -3.15 2.51 22.63
CA ASP A 174 -2.36 3.73 22.44
C ASP A 174 -0.99 3.37 21.86
N PHE A 175 -0.47 4.23 20.97
CA PHE A 175 0.89 4.10 20.45
C PHE A 175 1.80 5.16 21.08
N GLU A 176 1.62 6.43 20.70
CA GLU A 176 2.37 7.54 21.30
C GLU A 176 1.48 8.65 21.86
N TRP A 177 0.51 9.16 21.09
CA TRP A 177 -0.45 10.17 21.56
C TRP A 177 -1.72 9.48 22.10
N PRO A 178 -1.89 9.35 23.43
CA PRO A 178 -2.93 8.48 23.97
C PRO A 178 -4.33 9.09 23.92
N GLY A 179 -5.34 8.24 23.64
CA GLY A 179 -6.76 8.54 23.79
C GLY A 179 -7.33 9.64 22.88
N VAL A 180 -6.82 9.75 21.65
CA VAL A 180 -7.24 10.79 20.69
C VAL A 180 -7.60 10.28 19.30
N ARG A 181 -6.95 9.23 18.79
CA ARG A 181 -6.96 8.87 17.36
C ARG A 181 -8.33 8.42 16.86
N GLU A 182 -9.09 7.76 17.74
CA GLU A 182 -10.43 7.24 17.48
C GLU A 182 -11.51 8.33 17.35
N PHE A 183 -11.22 9.56 17.79
CA PHE A 183 -12.16 10.70 17.79
C PHE A 183 -11.94 11.69 16.65
N ILE A 184 -10.95 11.45 15.79
CA ILE A 184 -10.57 12.36 14.71
C ILE A 184 -10.51 11.60 13.37
N ARG A 185 -11.03 12.23 12.30
CA ARG A 185 -10.89 11.71 10.94
C ARG A 185 -9.56 12.18 10.34
N LYS A 186 -8.48 11.63 10.87
CA LYS A 186 -7.08 11.81 10.45
C LYS A 186 -6.45 10.42 10.35
N ILE A 187 -5.39 10.30 9.56
CA ILE A 187 -4.57 9.10 9.46
C ILE A 187 -4.17 8.64 10.85
N SER A 188 -4.55 7.43 11.23
CA SER A 188 -4.37 6.92 12.60
C SER A 188 -2.90 6.77 12.98
N SER A 189 -2.06 6.35 12.02
CA SER A 189 -0.61 6.19 12.22
C SER A 189 0.16 7.50 12.41
N ASP A 190 -0.45 8.66 12.11
CA ASP A 190 0.16 9.97 12.41
C ASP A 190 0.32 10.19 13.93
N PHE A 191 -0.40 9.42 14.75
CA PHE A 191 -0.31 9.44 16.21
C PHE A 191 0.70 8.42 16.79
N GLY A 192 1.57 7.89 15.92
CA GLY A 192 2.50 6.81 16.22
C GLY A 192 1.93 5.46 15.81
N TRP A 193 2.81 4.55 15.39
CA TRP A 193 2.49 3.15 15.18
C TRP A 193 3.69 2.27 15.56
N ASP A 194 3.53 0.95 15.63
CA ASP A 194 4.62 0.04 16.01
C ASP A 194 5.77 -0.06 14.99
N TRP A 195 5.64 0.61 13.84
CA TRP A 195 6.67 0.76 12.80
C TRP A 195 6.96 2.22 12.42
N GLY A 196 6.29 3.20 13.04
CA GLY A 196 6.28 4.58 12.54
C GLY A 196 6.24 5.67 13.63
N PRO A 197 6.75 6.87 13.34
CA PRO A 197 6.83 8.00 14.27
C PRO A 197 5.48 8.73 14.45
N ALA A 198 5.39 9.63 15.43
CA ALA A 198 4.17 10.34 15.80
C ALA A 198 4.23 11.86 15.58
N PHE A 199 4.56 12.28 14.35
CA PHE A 199 4.66 13.71 14.00
C PHE A 199 3.32 14.45 13.98
N ALA A 200 2.17 13.75 13.92
CA ALA A 200 0.83 14.34 13.85
C ALA A 200 0.75 15.66 13.05
N PRO A 201 1.21 15.68 11.78
CA PRO A 201 1.39 16.93 11.03
C PRO A 201 0.07 17.65 10.78
N SER A 202 0.15 18.91 10.37
CA SER A 202 -1.00 19.69 9.92
C SER A 202 -0.64 20.58 8.73
N GLY A 203 -1.60 20.85 7.86
CA GLY A 203 -1.39 21.71 6.68
C GLY A 203 -2.35 21.45 5.52
N ILE A 204 -2.19 22.23 4.46
CA ILE A 204 -2.89 22.02 3.19
C ILE A 204 -2.11 20.95 2.42
N PHE A 205 -2.32 19.69 2.78
CA PHE A 205 -1.43 18.59 2.37
C PHE A 205 -1.68 18.06 0.95
N LYS A 206 -2.81 18.42 0.32
CA LYS A 206 -3.16 18.08 -1.06
C LYS A 206 -3.28 19.32 -1.95
N PRO A 207 -3.26 19.15 -3.29
CA PRO A 207 -3.48 20.25 -4.23
C PRO A 207 -4.76 21.06 -3.92
N ALA A 208 -4.69 22.36 -4.17
CA ALA A 208 -5.80 23.28 -3.96
C ALA A 208 -5.83 24.33 -5.08
N TYR A 209 -7.03 24.78 -5.43
CA TYR A 209 -7.26 25.59 -6.62
C TYR A 209 -8.33 26.68 -6.40
N LEU A 210 -8.21 27.77 -7.15
CA LEU A 210 -9.33 28.66 -7.47
C LEU A 210 -9.84 28.32 -8.87
N VAL A 211 -11.15 28.09 -8.99
CA VAL A 211 -11.82 27.80 -10.27
C VAL A 211 -12.80 28.92 -10.58
N THR A 212 -12.59 29.63 -11.69
CA THR A 212 -13.47 30.72 -12.12
C THR A 212 -14.48 30.21 -13.15
N LEU A 213 -15.77 30.43 -12.89
CA LEU A 213 -16.89 30.16 -13.79
C LEU A 213 -17.48 31.46 -14.35
N SER A 214 -17.66 31.55 -15.66
CA SER A 214 -18.21 32.71 -16.37
C SER A 214 -19.57 32.41 -17.03
N GLU A 215 -20.47 33.41 -17.02
CA GLU A 215 -21.71 33.37 -17.81
C GLU A 215 -21.48 33.68 -19.30
N GLU A 216 -20.44 34.47 -19.61
CA GLU A 216 -20.05 34.79 -20.98
C GLU A 216 -19.10 33.72 -21.52
N VAL A 217 -19.48 33.10 -22.63
CA VAL A 217 -18.63 32.17 -23.39
C VAL A 217 -17.86 32.99 -24.44
N ASN A 218 -16.58 33.28 -24.21
CA ASN A 218 -15.77 33.82 -25.30
C ASN A 218 -15.46 32.73 -26.31
N SER A 219 -16.02 32.91 -27.51
CA SER A 219 -15.98 32.00 -28.65
C SER A 219 -14.59 31.80 -29.29
N THR A 220 -13.52 31.70 -28.51
CA THR A 220 -12.26 31.17 -29.06
C THR A 220 -12.46 29.69 -29.37
N ALA A 221 -12.03 29.26 -30.56
CA ALA A 221 -12.37 27.99 -31.18
C ALA A 221 -12.32 26.79 -30.20
N PRO A 222 -13.24 25.81 -30.31
CA PRO A 222 -13.20 24.61 -29.48
C PRO A 222 -11.83 23.96 -29.63
N ASP A 223 -11.15 23.76 -28.50
CA ASP A 223 -9.90 23.02 -28.43
C ASP A 223 -10.16 21.63 -28.99
N SER A 224 -9.43 21.27 -30.04
CA SER A 224 -9.74 20.07 -30.84
C SER A 224 -9.42 18.77 -30.10
N SER A 225 -8.69 18.85 -28.97
CA SER A 225 -8.30 17.71 -28.14
C SER A 225 -9.04 17.72 -26.79
N PRO A 226 -9.55 16.55 -26.32
CA PRO A 226 -10.06 16.42 -24.97
C PRO A 226 -8.99 16.76 -23.92
N ALA A 227 -9.42 17.36 -22.81
CA ALA A 227 -8.55 17.58 -21.66
C ALA A 227 -8.05 16.24 -21.07
N THR A 228 -6.87 16.25 -20.46
CA THR A 228 -6.31 15.05 -19.79
C THR A 228 -6.95 14.77 -18.44
N HIS A 229 -7.68 15.74 -17.87
CA HIS A 229 -8.38 15.61 -16.60
C HIS A 229 -9.61 16.55 -16.56
N PRO A 230 -10.72 16.20 -15.88
CA PRO A 230 -11.90 17.07 -15.75
C PRO A 230 -11.60 18.46 -15.17
N LEU A 231 -10.66 18.56 -14.23
CA LEU A 231 -10.22 19.84 -13.65
C LEU A 231 -9.63 20.80 -14.71
N LEU A 232 -9.07 20.27 -15.81
CA LEU A 232 -8.32 21.04 -16.81
C LEU A 232 -9.17 21.45 -18.03
N LEU A 233 -10.51 21.47 -17.89
CA LEU A 233 -11.42 21.88 -18.95
C LEU A 233 -11.26 23.37 -19.27
N SER A 234 -10.50 23.68 -20.33
CA SER A 234 -10.12 25.04 -20.74
C SER A 234 -11.25 25.86 -21.38
N ASN A 235 -12.25 25.21 -22.01
CA ASN A 235 -13.29 25.88 -22.80
C ASN A 235 -14.68 25.90 -22.16
N ALA A 236 -14.83 25.30 -20.97
CA ALA A 236 -16.12 25.17 -20.32
C ALA A 236 -16.36 26.36 -19.38
N GLY A 237 -16.31 27.58 -19.93
CA GLY A 237 -16.35 28.87 -19.21
C GLY A 237 -17.24 28.88 -17.97
N GLY A 238 -18.45 28.33 -18.07
CA GLY A 238 -19.43 28.26 -16.98
C GLY A 238 -19.65 26.89 -16.36
N LEU A 239 -18.74 25.92 -16.47
CA LEU A 239 -18.91 24.55 -15.96
C LEU A 239 -17.68 24.07 -15.18
N PHE A 240 -17.92 23.51 -13.99
CA PHE A 240 -16.94 22.75 -13.22
C PHE A 240 -17.43 21.32 -13.04
N ILE A 241 -16.61 20.36 -13.45
CA ILE A 241 -16.79 18.95 -13.11
C ILE A 241 -16.02 18.70 -11.81
N GLU A 242 -16.74 18.70 -10.69
CA GLU A 242 -16.21 18.53 -9.33
C GLU A 242 -15.76 17.08 -9.13
N GLU A 243 -16.63 16.12 -9.40
CA GLU A 243 -16.33 14.69 -9.33
C GLU A 243 -16.64 14.02 -10.67
N SER A 244 -15.81 13.06 -11.06
CA SER A 244 -16.06 12.17 -12.19
C SER A 244 -15.77 10.74 -11.78
N SER A 245 -16.74 9.86 -12.00
CA SER A 245 -16.58 8.43 -11.82
C SER A 245 -17.00 7.67 -13.08
N LEU A 246 -16.31 6.58 -13.33
CA LEU A 246 -16.58 5.65 -14.42
C LEU A 246 -16.62 4.25 -13.82
N GLU A 247 -17.67 3.48 -14.10
CA GLU A 247 -17.78 2.07 -13.68
C GLU A 247 -17.98 1.19 -14.90
N ILE A 248 -17.24 0.09 -14.96
CA ILE A 248 -17.38 -0.93 -15.99
C ILE A 248 -17.86 -2.21 -15.32
N SER A 249 -19.01 -2.72 -15.75
CA SER A 249 -19.61 -3.93 -15.21
C SER A 249 -20.16 -4.83 -16.32
N LYS A 250 -20.51 -6.07 -15.98
CA LYS A 250 -21.40 -6.89 -16.82
C LYS A 250 -22.85 -6.49 -16.59
N VAL A 251 -23.69 -6.63 -17.61
CA VAL A 251 -25.15 -6.46 -17.46
C VAL A 251 -25.65 -7.37 -16.33
N GLY A 252 -26.26 -6.78 -15.29
CA GLY A 252 -26.79 -7.51 -14.14
C GLY A 252 -25.75 -7.91 -13.08
N GLN A 253 -24.49 -7.49 -13.21
CA GLN A 253 -23.47 -7.74 -12.19
C GLN A 253 -23.83 -7.07 -10.87
N THR A 254 -23.63 -7.81 -9.79
CA THR A 254 -23.70 -7.34 -8.40
C THR A 254 -22.44 -7.78 -7.67
N PRO A 255 -22.10 -7.19 -6.51
CA PRO A 255 -20.91 -7.59 -5.77
C PRO A 255 -21.07 -8.93 -5.03
N ILE A 256 -22.30 -9.44 -4.92
CA ILE A 256 -22.65 -10.61 -4.10
C ILE A 256 -22.90 -11.89 -4.93
N ALA A 257 -22.90 -11.79 -6.27
CA ALA A 257 -23.10 -12.93 -7.16
C ALA A 257 -22.02 -13.01 -8.24
N ARG A 258 -21.71 -14.24 -8.68
CA ARG A 258 -20.77 -14.47 -9.78
C ARG A 258 -21.28 -13.79 -11.06
N PRO A 259 -20.48 -12.93 -11.72
CA PRO A 259 -20.91 -12.25 -12.94
C PRO A 259 -21.15 -13.22 -14.10
N ASP A 260 -22.16 -12.95 -14.94
CA ASP A 260 -22.30 -13.63 -16.23
C ASP A 260 -21.22 -13.13 -17.20
N GLU A 261 -20.20 -13.96 -17.40
CA GLU A 261 -19.05 -13.62 -18.22
C GLU A 261 -19.37 -13.44 -19.72
N SER A 262 -20.50 -14.00 -20.17
CA SER A 262 -20.99 -13.89 -21.55
C SER A 262 -21.79 -12.62 -21.82
N ALA A 263 -22.31 -11.98 -20.77
CA ALA A 263 -23.11 -10.77 -20.86
C ALA A 263 -22.31 -9.58 -21.41
N ASP A 264 -23.02 -8.64 -22.02
CA ASP A 264 -22.43 -7.40 -22.51
C ASP A 264 -21.88 -6.54 -21.37
N TRP A 265 -20.93 -5.67 -21.70
CA TRP A 265 -20.37 -4.70 -20.77
C TRP A 265 -21.28 -3.48 -20.68
N VAL A 266 -21.42 -2.92 -19.49
CA VAL A 266 -22.05 -1.62 -19.22
C VAL A 266 -20.93 -0.67 -18.82
N VAL A 267 -20.87 0.48 -19.48
CA VAL A 267 -20.02 1.61 -19.06
C VAL A 267 -20.95 2.66 -18.50
N ASN A 268 -20.86 2.91 -17.20
CA ASN A 268 -21.63 3.92 -16.49
C ASN A 268 -20.71 5.10 -16.12
N VAL A 269 -21.12 6.32 -16.46
CA VAL A 269 -20.41 7.55 -16.13
C VAL A 269 -21.31 8.40 -15.24
N THR A 270 -20.80 8.81 -14.08
CA THR A 270 -21.47 9.70 -13.14
C THR A 270 -20.60 10.93 -12.90
N LEU A 271 -21.19 12.11 -13.06
CA LEU A 271 -20.52 13.41 -12.90
C LEU A 271 -21.21 14.22 -11.81
N ALA A 272 -20.44 14.85 -10.93
CA ALA A 272 -20.90 15.92 -10.05
C ALA A 272 -20.51 17.27 -10.67
N LEU A 273 -21.50 18.11 -10.96
CA LEU A 273 -21.31 19.30 -11.78
C LEU A 273 -21.79 20.57 -11.08
N ARG A 274 -21.06 21.68 -11.26
CA ARG A 274 -21.54 23.04 -11.00
C ARG A 274 -21.58 23.80 -12.31
N SER A 275 -22.69 24.47 -12.61
CA SER A 275 -22.91 25.09 -13.92
C SER A 275 -23.53 26.48 -13.78
N MET A 276 -23.07 27.44 -14.58
CA MET A 276 -23.67 28.77 -14.73
C MET A 276 -24.84 28.77 -15.72
N HIS A 277 -25.03 27.68 -16.47
CA HIS A 277 -26.10 27.52 -17.44
C HIS A 277 -27.04 26.39 -17.05
N ALA A 278 -28.35 26.66 -17.12
CA ALA A 278 -29.36 25.64 -16.95
C ALA A 278 -29.63 24.96 -18.30
N ASP A 279 -29.70 23.64 -18.28
CA ASP A 279 -30.12 22.84 -19.43
C ASP A 279 -31.13 21.77 -18.98
N PRO A 280 -32.37 21.80 -19.48
CA PRO A 280 -33.35 20.78 -19.19
C PRO A 280 -33.10 19.45 -19.91
N ASN A 281 -32.27 19.43 -20.97
CA ASN A 281 -32.00 18.23 -21.77
C ASN A 281 -30.51 18.10 -22.15
N PRO A 282 -29.59 18.05 -21.17
CA PRO A 282 -28.17 17.87 -21.46
C PRO A 282 -27.88 16.47 -21.99
N THR A 283 -26.80 16.34 -22.75
CA THR A 283 -26.39 15.04 -23.31
C THR A 283 -24.93 14.73 -23.03
N LEU A 284 -24.63 13.44 -22.91
CA LEU A 284 -23.28 12.92 -22.69
C LEU A 284 -22.95 11.90 -23.77
N THR A 285 -21.76 12.00 -24.36
CA THR A 285 -21.22 11.00 -25.29
C THR A 285 -19.96 10.40 -24.71
N VAL A 286 -19.86 9.08 -24.73
CA VAL A 286 -18.64 8.35 -24.38
C VAL A 286 -18.08 7.70 -25.63
N SER A 287 -16.79 7.92 -25.89
CA SER A 287 -16.06 7.26 -26.98
C SER A 287 -14.90 6.45 -26.43
N VAL A 288 -14.69 5.26 -26.98
CA VAL A 288 -13.53 4.40 -26.74
C VAL A 288 -12.80 4.21 -28.07
N PRO A 289 -11.88 5.13 -28.43
CA PRO A 289 -11.25 5.17 -29.76
C PRO A 289 -10.58 3.85 -30.15
N GLU A 290 -9.90 3.21 -29.21
CA GLU A 290 -9.15 1.96 -29.43
C GLU A 290 -10.07 0.77 -29.77
N LEU A 291 -11.37 0.86 -29.45
CA LEU A 291 -12.39 -0.13 -29.80
C LEU A 291 -13.24 0.30 -31.00
N ASN A 292 -13.08 1.53 -31.49
CA ASN A 292 -13.96 2.16 -32.48
C ASN A 292 -15.45 2.13 -32.05
N VAL A 293 -15.69 2.41 -30.76
CA VAL A 293 -17.03 2.45 -30.16
C VAL A 293 -17.35 3.85 -29.66
N THR A 294 -18.56 4.33 -29.93
CA THR A 294 -19.10 5.58 -29.39
C THR A 294 -20.56 5.37 -29.03
N SER A 295 -20.98 5.85 -27.86
CA SER A 295 -22.34 5.65 -27.33
C SER A 295 -23.44 6.38 -28.13
N GLY A 296 -23.07 7.39 -28.92
CA GLY A 296 -24.00 8.44 -29.33
C GLY A 296 -24.41 9.33 -28.14
N PRO A 297 -25.26 10.34 -28.37
CA PRO A 297 -25.72 11.23 -27.30
C PRO A 297 -26.67 10.50 -26.35
N LEU A 298 -26.25 10.35 -25.10
CA LEU A 298 -27.03 9.80 -23.99
C LEU A 298 -27.73 10.95 -23.25
N SER A 299 -29.03 10.83 -23.00
CA SER A 299 -29.78 11.84 -22.24
C SER A 299 -29.39 11.83 -20.76
N LEU A 300 -29.24 13.01 -20.17
CA LEU A 300 -28.99 13.21 -18.75
C LEU A 300 -30.18 13.86 -18.04
N ALA A 301 -30.18 13.81 -16.71
CA ALA A 301 -31.10 14.60 -15.90
C ALA A 301 -30.85 16.11 -16.08
N PRO A 302 -31.87 16.97 -15.86
CA PRO A 302 -31.72 18.43 -15.97
C PRO A 302 -30.57 18.97 -15.10
N ILE A 303 -29.77 19.87 -15.67
CA ILE A 303 -28.71 20.59 -14.96
C ILE A 303 -29.21 21.99 -14.64
N PRO A 304 -29.30 22.39 -13.36
CA PRO A 304 -29.64 23.76 -12.98
C PRO A 304 -28.43 24.70 -13.12
N ALA A 305 -28.72 26.00 -13.28
CA ALA A 305 -27.71 27.05 -13.15
C ALA A 305 -27.44 27.32 -11.65
N THR A 306 -26.42 26.69 -11.09
CA THR A 306 -25.98 26.87 -9.70
C THR A 306 -24.48 26.60 -9.53
N SER A 307 -23.84 27.46 -8.73
CA SER A 307 -22.47 27.30 -8.25
C SER A 307 -22.39 26.84 -6.79
N ASN A 308 -23.51 26.81 -6.06
CA ASN A 308 -23.52 26.60 -4.61
C ASN A 308 -23.45 25.12 -4.20
N ALA A 309 -24.03 24.23 -5.00
CA ALA A 309 -24.04 22.79 -4.75
C ALA A 309 -23.85 22.04 -6.06
N SER A 310 -23.22 20.86 -5.98
CA SER A 310 -23.06 19.99 -7.13
C SER A 310 -24.37 19.31 -7.51
N THR A 311 -24.59 19.14 -8.81
CA THR A 311 -25.68 18.34 -9.38
C THR A 311 -25.10 17.06 -9.93
N PHE A 312 -25.62 15.92 -9.49
CA PHE A 312 -25.22 14.61 -9.99
C PHE A 312 -26.02 14.23 -11.23
N VAL A 313 -25.31 13.84 -12.29
CA VAL A 313 -25.90 13.30 -13.52
C VAL A 313 -25.19 12.00 -13.88
N SER A 314 -25.94 11.03 -14.40
CA SER A 314 -25.39 9.74 -14.79
C SER A 314 -25.94 9.27 -16.13
N ALA A 315 -25.12 8.59 -16.91
CA ALA A 315 -25.53 7.91 -18.13
C ALA A 315 -24.74 6.61 -18.31
N SER A 316 -25.38 5.62 -18.91
CA SER A 316 -24.76 4.35 -19.25
C SER A 316 -25.01 3.95 -20.69
N PHE A 317 -24.09 3.16 -21.24
CA PHE A 317 -24.27 2.50 -22.54
C PHE A 317 -23.60 1.12 -22.52
N THR A 318 -24.00 0.26 -23.46
CA THR A 318 -23.50 -1.11 -23.53
C THR A 318 -22.48 -1.31 -24.64
N ILE A 319 -21.53 -2.21 -24.40
CA ILE A 319 -20.53 -2.68 -25.38
C ILE A 319 -20.63 -4.21 -25.45
N PRO A 320 -20.72 -4.81 -26.65
CA PRO A 320 -20.80 -6.25 -26.78
C PRO A 320 -19.64 -6.98 -26.09
N SER A 321 -19.95 -8.10 -25.43
CA SER A 321 -19.02 -8.78 -24.51
C SER A 321 -17.65 -9.13 -25.11
N GLY A 322 -17.62 -9.50 -26.40
CA GLY A 322 -16.43 -9.92 -27.13
C GLY A 322 -15.64 -8.80 -27.83
N VAL A 323 -16.05 -7.53 -27.69
CA VAL A 323 -15.36 -6.39 -28.31
C VAL A 323 -14.07 -6.01 -27.56
N PRO A 324 -14.09 -5.77 -26.23
CA PRO A 324 -12.88 -5.43 -25.49
C PRO A 324 -12.05 -6.67 -25.13
N GLN A 325 -10.72 -6.56 -25.24
CA GLN A 325 -9.82 -7.43 -24.47
C GLN A 325 -9.89 -7.06 -22.98
N ARG A 326 -9.85 -8.07 -22.12
CA ARG A 326 -9.99 -7.92 -20.68
C ARG A 326 -8.67 -7.53 -20.00
N TRP A 327 -8.78 -6.79 -18.91
CA TRP A 327 -7.68 -6.51 -17.99
C TRP A 327 -7.45 -7.72 -17.07
N TYR A 328 -6.18 -8.07 -16.85
CA TYR A 328 -5.72 -9.11 -15.93
C TYR A 328 -4.54 -8.58 -15.10
N PRO A 329 -4.30 -9.12 -13.90
CA PRO A 329 -3.05 -8.86 -13.20
C PRO A 329 -1.85 -9.38 -14.01
N HIS A 330 -0.68 -8.76 -13.82
CA HIS A 330 0.49 -8.95 -14.70
C HIS A 330 0.96 -10.40 -14.82
N ASN A 331 0.79 -11.17 -13.75
CA ASN A 331 1.25 -12.54 -13.69
C ASN A 331 0.26 -13.53 -14.33
N LEU A 332 -0.95 -13.11 -14.71
CA LEU A 332 -1.99 -13.97 -15.31
C LEU A 332 -2.44 -13.53 -16.71
N GLY A 333 -2.00 -12.35 -17.16
CA GLY A 333 -2.34 -11.84 -18.48
C GLY A 333 -1.88 -10.41 -18.70
N THR A 334 -2.50 -9.73 -19.67
CA THR A 334 -2.17 -8.34 -19.97
C THR A 334 -3.07 -7.39 -19.17
N PRO A 335 -2.49 -6.39 -18.46
CA PRO A 335 -3.26 -5.31 -17.84
C PRO A 335 -3.78 -4.33 -18.89
N LYS A 336 -4.72 -4.78 -19.73
CA LYS A 336 -5.21 -4.00 -20.87
C LYS A 336 -6.12 -2.86 -20.42
N LEU A 337 -5.68 -1.64 -20.73
CA LEU A 337 -6.43 -0.40 -20.47
C LEU A 337 -6.87 0.29 -21.78
N TYR A 338 -7.89 1.12 -21.67
CA TYR A 338 -8.52 1.89 -22.75
C TYR A 338 -8.75 3.33 -22.31
N ASN A 339 -8.63 4.27 -23.25
CA ASN A 339 -9.05 5.65 -23.04
C ASN A 339 -10.55 5.81 -23.31
N PHE A 340 -11.23 6.43 -22.36
CA PHE A 340 -12.63 6.83 -22.45
C PHE A 340 -12.67 8.36 -22.58
N ILE A 341 -13.09 8.83 -23.74
CA ILE A 341 -13.33 10.25 -23.99
C ILE A 341 -14.78 10.54 -23.62
N VAL A 342 -14.98 11.28 -22.54
CA VAL A 342 -16.31 11.70 -22.06
C VAL A 342 -16.54 13.12 -22.53
N THR A 343 -17.62 13.34 -23.29
CA THR A 343 -18.00 14.64 -23.82
C THR A 343 -19.39 15.02 -23.31
N LEU A 344 -19.46 16.09 -22.51
CA LEU A 344 -20.68 16.67 -22.01
C LEU A 344 -21.11 17.85 -22.90
N SER A 345 -22.37 17.83 -23.33
CA SER A 345 -22.97 18.92 -24.11
C SER A 345 -24.11 19.54 -23.32
N ILE A 346 -23.96 20.83 -23.00
CA ILE A 346 -24.93 21.67 -22.29
C ILE A 346 -25.33 22.81 -23.23
N ALA A 347 -26.63 23.08 -23.36
CA ALA A 347 -27.13 24.17 -24.17
C ALA A 347 -26.52 25.52 -23.76
N GLY A 348 -25.95 26.23 -24.74
CA GLY A 348 -25.30 27.53 -24.52
C GLY A 348 -23.83 27.47 -24.13
N LEU A 349 -23.27 26.28 -23.87
CA LEU A 349 -21.84 26.07 -23.63
C LEU A 349 -21.18 25.29 -24.79
N PRO A 350 -19.87 25.48 -25.05
CA PRO A 350 -19.10 24.57 -25.90
C PRO A 350 -19.08 23.17 -25.29
N PRO A 351 -19.03 22.09 -26.10
CA PRO A 351 -18.86 20.74 -25.58
C PRO A 351 -17.61 20.63 -24.71
N ALA A 352 -17.76 20.08 -23.52
CA ALA A 352 -16.68 19.86 -22.57
C ALA A 352 -16.23 18.40 -22.66
N SER A 353 -14.99 18.17 -23.10
CA SER A 353 -14.44 16.83 -23.30
C SER A 353 -13.20 16.60 -22.45
N TYR A 354 -13.13 15.45 -21.78
CA TYR A 354 -11.92 14.97 -21.10
C TYR A 354 -11.70 13.48 -21.37
N THR A 355 -10.47 13.02 -21.16
CA THR A 355 -10.07 11.62 -21.25
C THR A 355 -9.87 11.04 -19.86
N THR A 356 -10.41 9.85 -19.61
CA THR A 356 -10.10 9.04 -18.43
C THR A 356 -9.73 7.62 -18.88
N ARG A 357 -8.90 6.91 -18.12
CA ARG A 357 -8.38 5.59 -18.49
C ARG A 357 -8.93 4.52 -17.54
N SER A 358 -9.35 3.38 -18.07
CA SER A 358 -9.86 2.24 -17.29
C SER A 358 -9.73 0.92 -18.06
N GLY A 359 -10.07 -0.21 -17.44
CA GLY A 359 -9.96 -1.56 -18.01
C GLY A 359 -11.22 -2.40 -17.82
N PHE A 360 -11.50 -3.30 -18.77
CA PHE A 360 -12.65 -4.21 -18.70
C PHE A 360 -12.27 -5.46 -17.92
N ARG A 361 -12.82 -5.63 -16.72
CA ARG A 361 -12.64 -6.84 -15.90
C ARG A 361 -13.88 -7.12 -15.07
N THR A 362 -14.08 -8.37 -14.70
CA THR A 362 -14.93 -8.73 -13.56
C THR A 362 -14.04 -9.12 -12.38
N VAL A 363 -14.50 -8.80 -11.16
CA VAL A 363 -13.92 -9.33 -9.93
C VAL A 363 -15.04 -9.83 -9.03
N PHE A 364 -14.77 -10.88 -8.29
CA PHE A 364 -15.69 -11.43 -7.30
C PHE A 364 -14.90 -11.95 -6.09
N LEU A 365 -15.38 -11.63 -4.88
CA LEU A 365 -14.86 -12.19 -3.63
C LEU A 365 -15.82 -13.27 -3.16
N ALA A 366 -15.41 -14.53 -3.21
CA ALA A 366 -16.21 -15.65 -2.76
C ALA A 366 -16.18 -15.73 -1.23
N GLN A 367 -17.32 -15.50 -0.58
CA GLN A 367 -17.46 -15.40 0.89
C GLN A 367 -18.47 -16.38 1.48
N THR A 368 -19.17 -17.14 0.65
CA THR A 368 -20.26 -18.04 1.06
C THR A 368 -19.78 -19.49 1.18
N PRO A 369 -20.54 -20.38 1.83
CA PRO A 369 -20.19 -21.80 1.96
C PRO A 369 -19.73 -22.45 0.66
N TYR A 370 -18.79 -23.38 0.75
CA TYR A 370 -18.52 -24.30 -0.36
C TYR A 370 -19.76 -25.16 -0.63
N GLU A 371 -20.00 -25.48 -1.90
CA GLU A 371 -20.99 -26.49 -2.27
C GLU A 371 -20.57 -27.86 -1.72
N GLN A 372 -21.54 -28.66 -1.29
CA GLN A 372 -21.27 -29.98 -0.70
C GLN A 372 -20.52 -30.91 -1.67
N GLU A 373 -20.79 -30.79 -2.98
CA GLU A 373 -20.09 -31.53 -4.01
C GLU A 373 -18.59 -31.18 -4.08
N ASP A 374 -18.24 -29.88 -3.96
CA ASP A 374 -16.85 -29.43 -3.94
C ASP A 374 -16.11 -29.95 -2.71
N VAL A 375 -16.77 -29.90 -1.54
CA VAL A 375 -16.26 -30.45 -0.27
C VAL A 375 -15.89 -31.92 -0.43
N GLU A 376 -16.79 -32.73 -0.99
CA GLU A 376 -16.60 -34.17 -1.14
C GLU A 376 -15.57 -34.53 -2.23
N GLN A 377 -15.61 -33.86 -3.38
CA GLN A 377 -14.72 -34.20 -4.52
C GLN A 377 -13.29 -33.73 -4.32
N ARG A 378 -13.10 -32.55 -3.70
CA ARG A 378 -11.79 -31.92 -3.52
C ARG A 378 -11.21 -32.14 -2.13
N GLY A 379 -11.98 -32.71 -1.19
CA GLY A 379 -11.56 -32.94 0.18
C GLY A 379 -11.39 -31.64 0.99
N ILE A 380 -12.16 -30.60 0.64
CA ILE A 380 -12.12 -29.30 1.31
C ILE A 380 -12.79 -29.44 2.68
N THR A 381 -12.17 -28.90 3.72
CA THR A 381 -12.77 -28.77 5.06
C THR A 381 -14.01 -27.87 4.96
N PRO A 382 -15.18 -28.26 5.48
CA PRO A 382 -16.40 -27.45 5.39
C PRO A 382 -16.27 -26.03 5.95
N GLY A 383 -17.19 -25.15 5.56
CA GLY A 383 -17.23 -23.74 5.94
C GLY A 383 -17.29 -22.82 4.73
N ASP A 384 -16.91 -21.56 4.91
CA ASP A 384 -17.03 -20.54 3.88
C ASP A 384 -15.80 -20.47 2.99
N GLN A 385 -16.02 -20.03 1.75
CA GLN A 385 -14.97 -19.58 0.85
C GLN A 385 -14.38 -18.25 1.36
N TRP A 386 -13.13 -17.99 0.97
CA TRP A 386 -12.53 -16.65 1.05
C TRP A 386 -11.41 -16.56 0.00
N HIS A 387 -11.78 -16.13 -1.21
CA HIS A 387 -10.80 -15.97 -2.30
C HIS A 387 -11.33 -15.05 -3.39
N PHE A 388 -10.41 -14.55 -4.22
CA PHE A 388 -10.74 -13.71 -5.36
C PHE A 388 -10.87 -14.50 -6.65
N GLU A 389 -11.78 -14.02 -7.49
CA GLU A 389 -11.92 -14.45 -8.87
C GLU A 389 -11.83 -13.25 -9.79
N VAL A 390 -11.00 -13.35 -10.83
CA VAL A 390 -10.85 -12.33 -11.86
C VAL A 390 -11.29 -12.94 -13.18
N ASN A 391 -12.23 -12.29 -13.86
CA ASN A 391 -12.75 -12.77 -15.15
C ASN A 391 -13.32 -14.20 -15.08
N GLY A 392 -14.00 -14.53 -13.97
CA GLY A 392 -14.63 -15.83 -13.71
C GLY A 392 -13.64 -16.95 -13.35
N LYS A 393 -12.40 -16.62 -13.00
CA LYS A 393 -11.37 -17.60 -12.64
C LYS A 393 -10.78 -17.32 -11.27
N THR A 394 -10.71 -18.34 -10.43
CA THR A 394 -10.00 -18.32 -9.15
C THR A 394 -8.54 -17.99 -9.34
N ILE A 395 -8.00 -17.15 -8.47
CA ILE A 395 -6.59 -16.80 -8.44
C ILE A 395 -6.00 -17.11 -7.07
N TYR A 396 -4.69 -17.32 -7.01
CA TYR A 396 -3.96 -17.23 -5.76
C TYR A 396 -3.47 -15.79 -5.59
N SER A 397 -3.87 -15.13 -4.50
CA SER A 397 -3.40 -13.77 -4.19
C SER A 397 -2.05 -13.83 -3.48
N MET A 398 -1.06 -13.12 -4.03
CA MET A 398 0.32 -13.10 -3.54
C MET A 398 0.75 -11.66 -3.40
N GLY A 399 1.20 -11.25 -2.22
CA GLY A 399 1.32 -9.84 -1.99
C GLY A 399 1.84 -9.44 -0.63
N SER A 400 1.66 -8.16 -0.35
CA SER A 400 2.06 -7.52 0.90
C SER A 400 1.10 -6.39 1.25
N ASN A 401 1.19 -5.93 2.48
CA ASN A 401 0.47 -4.78 3.00
C ASN A 401 1.27 -3.50 2.73
N VAL A 402 0.65 -2.50 2.10
CA VAL A 402 1.27 -1.20 1.84
C VAL A 402 0.78 -0.20 2.88
N ILE A 403 1.74 0.49 3.50
CA ILE A 403 1.52 1.55 4.50
C ILE A 403 1.88 2.91 3.89
N PRO A 404 1.62 4.04 4.56
CA PRO A 404 2.06 5.35 4.08
C PRO A 404 3.57 5.39 3.74
N PHE A 405 3.91 6.11 2.67
CA PHE A 405 5.29 6.17 2.15
C PHE A 405 6.19 7.19 2.86
N ASP A 406 5.58 8.07 3.66
CA ASP A 406 6.23 9.16 4.40
C ASP A 406 5.23 9.68 5.46
N PRO A 407 5.66 10.14 6.65
CA PRO A 407 4.74 10.79 7.58
C PRO A 407 4.25 12.15 7.07
N PHE A 408 4.93 12.74 6.07
CA PHE A 408 4.54 14.00 5.45
C PHE A 408 4.10 13.78 4.00
N TYR A 409 2.80 13.53 3.82
CA TYR A 409 2.17 13.23 2.53
C TYR A 409 2.46 14.26 1.43
N ALA A 410 2.60 15.53 1.80
CA ALA A 410 2.84 16.61 0.85
C ALA A 410 4.20 16.51 0.11
N ARG A 411 5.16 15.72 0.61
CA ARG A 411 6.46 15.49 -0.06
C ARG A 411 6.58 14.13 -0.75
N ILE A 412 5.52 13.32 -0.75
CA ILE A 412 5.51 12.06 -1.53
C ILE A 412 5.56 12.40 -3.02
N SER A 413 6.36 11.65 -3.78
CA SER A 413 6.46 11.81 -5.23
C SER A 413 5.98 10.58 -5.97
N THR A 414 5.44 10.80 -7.17
CA THR A 414 5.06 9.74 -8.12
C THR A 414 6.23 8.78 -8.41
N ASP A 415 7.47 9.29 -8.49
CA ASP A 415 8.66 8.46 -8.73
C ASP A 415 8.94 7.48 -7.58
N LYS A 416 8.77 7.93 -6.32
CA LYS A 416 8.95 7.05 -5.14
C LYS A 416 7.90 5.95 -5.14
N VAL A 417 6.63 6.30 -5.36
CA VAL A 417 5.53 5.33 -5.38
C VAL A 417 5.66 4.36 -6.54
N ARG A 418 6.00 4.84 -7.74
CA ARG A 418 6.24 3.99 -8.91
C ARG A 418 7.31 2.95 -8.65
N TRP A 419 8.43 3.34 -8.03
CA TRP A 419 9.50 2.40 -7.68
C TRP A 419 9.03 1.27 -6.76
N ILE A 420 8.24 1.60 -5.73
CA ILE A 420 7.68 0.59 -4.82
C ILE A 420 6.75 -0.35 -5.58
N LEU A 421 5.85 0.18 -6.41
CA LEU A 421 4.90 -0.63 -7.18
C LEU A 421 5.56 -1.48 -8.27
N GLU A 422 6.61 -0.97 -8.93
CA GLU A 422 7.43 -1.77 -9.85
C GLU A 422 8.14 -2.89 -9.08
N SER A 423 8.61 -2.64 -7.86
CA SER A 423 9.24 -3.65 -7.01
C SER A 423 8.29 -4.80 -6.64
N VAL A 424 7.00 -4.51 -6.49
CA VAL A 424 5.94 -5.51 -6.28
C VAL A 424 5.86 -6.44 -7.49
N VAL A 425 5.78 -5.90 -8.71
CA VAL A 425 5.76 -6.69 -9.95
C VAL A 425 7.04 -7.53 -10.10
N GLN A 426 8.21 -6.93 -9.86
CA GLN A 426 9.49 -7.64 -9.96
C GLN A 426 9.59 -8.82 -8.98
N SER A 427 8.96 -8.70 -7.81
CA SER A 427 8.90 -9.78 -6.81
C SER A 427 7.78 -10.81 -7.05
N GLY A 428 7.07 -10.76 -8.17
CA GLY A 428 6.03 -11.73 -8.53
C GLY A 428 4.68 -11.55 -7.83
N GLN A 429 4.57 -10.56 -6.93
CA GLN A 429 3.35 -10.22 -6.21
C GLN A 429 2.28 -9.68 -7.19
N ASN A 430 1.02 -10.05 -7.00
CA ASN A 430 -0.11 -9.61 -7.82
C ASN A 430 -1.18 -8.82 -7.06
N MET A 431 -1.05 -8.70 -5.74
CA MET A 431 -2.00 -7.98 -4.89
C MET A 431 -1.27 -7.14 -3.84
N LEU A 432 -1.81 -5.96 -3.56
CA LEU A 432 -1.47 -5.15 -2.39
C LEU A 432 -2.72 -4.90 -1.56
N ARG A 433 -2.55 -4.90 -0.24
CA ARG A 433 -3.55 -4.40 0.70
C ARG A 433 -3.15 -3.02 1.18
N VAL A 434 -3.96 -2.01 0.86
CA VAL A 434 -3.82 -0.63 1.34
C VAL A 434 -4.41 -0.56 2.74
N TRP A 435 -3.54 -0.60 3.74
CA TRP A 435 -3.91 -0.72 5.15
C TRP A 435 -4.69 0.50 5.70
N GLY A 436 -5.74 0.23 6.48
CA GLY A 436 -6.77 1.21 6.89
C GLY A 436 -6.38 2.25 7.94
N GLY A 437 -5.25 2.12 8.63
CA GLY A 437 -4.76 3.20 9.50
C GLY A 437 -3.84 4.22 8.80
N GLY A 438 -3.68 4.05 7.48
CA GLY A 438 -2.98 4.94 6.59
C GLY A 438 -3.93 5.94 5.90
N ILE A 439 -3.68 6.20 4.62
CA ILE A 439 -4.45 7.13 3.80
C ILE A 439 -5.16 6.40 2.65
N TYR A 440 -6.32 6.92 2.23
CA TYR A 440 -6.86 6.64 0.90
C TYR A 440 -5.83 7.02 -0.18
N GLN A 441 -5.27 6.01 -0.82
CA GLN A 441 -4.28 6.23 -1.87
C GLN A 441 -4.90 6.99 -3.06
N PRO A 442 -4.16 7.91 -3.68
CA PRO A 442 -4.71 8.77 -4.71
C PRO A 442 -4.92 8.05 -6.04
N SER A 443 -5.96 8.48 -6.74
CA SER A 443 -6.23 8.08 -8.11
C SER A 443 -5.19 8.64 -9.08
N ASP A 444 -4.84 9.92 -8.89
CA ASP A 444 -3.96 10.70 -9.74
C ASP A 444 -3.24 11.83 -8.99
N GLU A 445 -2.15 12.31 -9.59
CA GLU A 445 -1.30 13.37 -9.06
C GLU A 445 -2.02 14.73 -8.95
N LEU A 446 -2.91 15.08 -9.88
CA LEU A 446 -3.53 16.42 -9.95
C LEU A 446 -4.42 16.74 -8.75
N THR A 447 -5.08 15.71 -8.21
CA THR A 447 -5.98 15.82 -7.06
C THR A 447 -5.38 15.22 -5.80
N GLY A 448 -4.47 14.27 -5.94
CA GLY A 448 -3.90 13.50 -4.83
C GLY A 448 -2.45 13.82 -4.45
N GLY A 449 -1.70 14.51 -5.31
CA GLY A 449 -0.28 14.84 -5.12
C GLY A 449 0.70 13.81 -5.70
N TYR A 450 0.27 12.58 -5.97
CA TYR A 450 1.04 11.54 -6.67
C TYR A 450 0.10 10.50 -7.33
N ASP A 451 0.62 9.67 -8.23
CA ASP A 451 -0.14 8.56 -8.82
C ASP A 451 0.03 7.25 -8.04
N PHE A 452 -1.06 6.62 -7.58
CA PHE A 452 -1.04 5.26 -7.02
C PHE A 452 -1.90 4.30 -7.84
N TYR A 453 -3.22 4.46 -7.84
CA TYR A 453 -4.12 3.50 -8.52
C TYR A 453 -3.92 3.48 -10.03
N SER A 454 -3.60 4.64 -10.64
CA SER A 454 -3.26 4.71 -12.07
C SER A 454 -2.01 3.88 -12.41
N ILE A 455 -1.04 3.78 -11.49
CA ILE A 455 0.15 2.93 -11.66
C ILE A 455 -0.22 1.46 -11.43
N CYS A 456 -1.02 1.14 -10.40
CA CYS A 456 -1.50 -0.23 -10.16
C CYS A 456 -2.29 -0.79 -11.36
N ASP A 457 -3.13 0.03 -11.98
CA ASP A 457 -3.86 -0.33 -13.21
C ASP A 457 -2.91 -0.64 -14.38
N GLU A 458 -1.89 0.20 -14.57
CA GLU A 458 -0.88 0.06 -15.62
C GLU A 458 -0.03 -1.20 -15.42
N LEU A 459 0.40 -1.41 -14.18
CA LEU A 459 1.28 -2.51 -13.79
C LEU A 459 0.54 -3.83 -13.56
N GLY A 460 -0.78 -3.85 -13.52
CA GLY A 460 -1.54 -5.08 -13.30
C GLY A 460 -1.47 -5.59 -11.86
N ILE A 461 -1.58 -4.69 -10.88
CA ILE A 461 -1.57 -4.99 -9.44
C ILE A 461 -3.01 -4.88 -8.92
N LEU A 462 -3.52 -5.93 -8.28
CA LEU A 462 -4.80 -5.88 -7.59
C LEU A 462 -4.64 -5.12 -6.26
N VAL A 463 -5.65 -4.35 -5.88
CA VAL A 463 -5.63 -3.53 -4.68
C VAL A 463 -6.85 -3.87 -3.82
N TRP A 464 -6.59 -4.47 -2.67
CA TRP A 464 -7.53 -4.48 -1.54
C TRP A 464 -7.44 -3.12 -0.89
N SER A 465 -8.53 -2.35 -0.91
CA SER A 465 -8.60 -1.01 -0.33
C SER A 465 -9.32 -1.04 1.00
N GLU A 466 -8.81 -0.35 2.01
CA GLU A 466 -9.50 -0.19 3.29
C GLU A 466 -10.01 1.24 3.49
N LEU A 467 -11.10 1.37 4.25
CA LEU A 467 -11.55 2.66 4.76
C LEU A 467 -10.67 3.08 5.95
N GLY A 468 -10.66 4.38 6.28
CA GLY A 468 -9.76 4.98 7.27
C GLY A 468 -10.07 4.63 8.73
N PHE A 469 -10.09 3.34 9.09
CA PHE A 469 -10.37 2.84 10.44
C PHE A 469 -9.42 1.69 10.75
N SER A 470 -8.76 1.74 11.90
CA SER A 470 -7.79 0.70 12.28
C SER A 470 -7.66 0.55 13.80
N ASP A 471 -7.64 -0.71 14.25
CA ASP A 471 -7.27 -1.18 15.60
C ASP A 471 -7.94 -0.40 16.74
N ALA A 472 -9.17 0.05 16.52
CA ALA A 472 -9.96 0.76 17.51
C ALA A 472 -11.45 0.62 17.20
N SER A 473 -12.29 0.74 18.23
CA SER A 473 -13.69 1.10 18.07
C SER A 473 -13.82 2.62 17.85
N TYR A 474 -14.88 3.03 17.17
CA TYR A 474 -15.09 4.42 16.78
C TYR A 474 -16.47 4.93 17.24
N PRO A 475 -16.61 6.24 17.52
CA PRO A 475 -17.90 6.83 17.84
C PRO A 475 -18.90 6.71 16.68
N VAL A 476 -20.19 6.57 17.01
CA VAL A 476 -21.29 6.46 16.02
C VAL A 476 -22.36 7.56 16.16
N ASN A 477 -21.99 8.70 16.75
CA ASN A 477 -22.91 9.83 16.86
C ASN A 477 -23.08 10.55 15.50
N ASP A 478 -24.22 11.21 15.30
CA ASP A 478 -24.58 11.87 14.03
C ASP A 478 -23.49 12.81 13.48
N PHE A 479 -22.81 13.56 14.35
CA PHE A 479 -21.75 14.49 13.95
C PHE A 479 -20.55 13.76 13.33
N PHE A 480 -20.18 12.60 13.87
CA PHE A 480 -19.10 11.78 13.32
C PHE A 480 -19.54 11.05 12.04
N LEU A 481 -20.74 10.48 12.04
CA LEU A 481 -21.30 9.77 10.89
C LEU A 481 -21.49 10.67 9.66
N GLU A 482 -21.95 11.92 9.84
CA GLU A 482 -22.08 12.88 8.73
C GLU A 482 -20.73 13.16 8.04
N SER A 483 -19.67 13.25 8.84
CA SER A 483 -18.31 13.44 8.32
C SER A 483 -17.80 12.19 7.59
N ILE A 484 -18.04 10.99 8.14
CA ILE A 484 -17.66 9.72 7.51
C ILE A 484 -18.41 9.51 6.20
N GLU A 485 -19.70 9.81 6.13
CA GLU A 485 -20.50 9.58 4.92
C GLU A 485 -19.88 10.30 3.72
N ARG A 486 -19.56 11.59 3.89
CA ARG A 486 -18.95 12.38 2.81
C ARG A 486 -17.57 11.86 2.43
N GLU A 487 -16.74 11.53 3.41
CA GLU A 487 -15.42 10.92 3.20
C GLU A 487 -15.51 9.64 2.36
N VAL A 488 -16.35 8.69 2.77
CA VAL A 488 -16.42 7.38 2.12
C VAL A 488 -16.98 7.52 0.71
N ARG A 489 -18.06 8.29 0.51
CA ARG A 489 -18.64 8.49 -0.82
C ARG A 489 -17.63 9.08 -1.81
N GLN A 490 -16.93 10.14 -1.39
CA GLN A 490 -15.95 10.79 -2.25
C GLN A 490 -14.79 9.86 -2.61
N ASN A 491 -14.24 9.12 -1.65
CA ASN A 491 -13.11 8.24 -1.92
C ASN A 491 -13.49 7.00 -2.73
N VAL A 492 -14.66 6.39 -2.48
CA VAL A 492 -15.16 5.27 -3.30
C VAL A 492 -15.33 5.72 -4.76
N ARG A 493 -15.97 6.88 -5.00
CA ARG A 493 -16.15 7.42 -6.37
C ARG A 493 -14.85 7.69 -7.10
N ARG A 494 -13.83 8.24 -6.41
CA ARG A 494 -12.50 8.50 -6.98
C ARG A 494 -11.82 7.22 -7.44
N VAL A 495 -11.93 6.16 -6.64
CA VAL A 495 -11.24 4.89 -6.89
C VAL A 495 -11.99 3.98 -7.87
N LYS A 496 -13.33 4.10 -7.93
CA LYS A 496 -14.26 3.24 -8.67
C LYS A 496 -13.88 2.95 -10.13
N LYS A 497 -13.17 3.87 -10.80
CA LYS A 497 -12.72 3.71 -12.21
C LYS A 497 -11.57 2.71 -12.39
N HIS A 498 -10.89 2.34 -11.32
CA HIS A 498 -9.66 1.57 -11.40
C HIS A 498 -9.94 0.06 -11.42
N PRO A 499 -9.62 -0.68 -12.51
CA PRO A 499 -9.75 -2.13 -12.53
C PRO A 499 -8.90 -2.82 -11.46
N SER A 500 -7.82 -2.18 -10.98
CA SER A 500 -6.99 -2.68 -9.89
C SER A 500 -7.73 -2.82 -8.56
N ASN A 501 -8.68 -1.94 -8.22
CA ASN A 501 -9.41 -2.06 -6.94
C ASN A 501 -10.29 -3.32 -6.94
N VAL A 502 -10.13 -4.22 -5.98
CA VAL A 502 -10.84 -5.52 -5.93
C VAL A 502 -11.71 -5.72 -4.70
N GLN A 503 -11.54 -4.91 -3.66
CA GLN A 503 -12.27 -5.01 -2.41
C GLN A 503 -12.26 -3.66 -1.68
N TRP A 504 -13.35 -3.36 -0.98
CA TRP A 504 -13.36 -2.40 0.13
C TRP A 504 -13.51 -3.15 1.45
N ALA A 505 -12.59 -2.97 2.40
CA ALA A 505 -12.78 -3.39 3.79
C ALA A 505 -13.09 -2.18 4.67
N GLY A 506 -14.01 -2.34 5.62
CA GLY A 506 -14.45 -1.26 6.51
C GLY A 506 -13.37 -0.77 7.48
N GLY A 507 -12.39 -1.60 7.84
CA GLY A 507 -11.23 -1.19 8.64
C GLY A 507 -10.29 -2.35 8.97
N ASN A 508 -9.29 -2.13 9.81
CA ASN A 508 -8.24 -3.09 10.17
C ASN A 508 -8.38 -3.67 11.59
N GLU A 509 -8.38 -5.01 11.73
CA GLU A 509 -8.31 -5.78 13.00
C GLU A 509 -9.39 -5.48 14.07
N ILE A 510 -10.48 -4.80 13.70
CA ILE A 510 -11.52 -4.38 14.63
C ILE A 510 -12.41 -5.55 15.08
N GLU A 511 -12.86 -6.44 14.17
CA GLU A 511 -13.65 -7.61 14.56
C GLU A 511 -12.85 -8.51 15.53
N PRO A 512 -11.62 -8.95 15.22
CA PRO A 512 -10.82 -9.76 16.14
C PRO A 512 -10.59 -9.09 17.49
N ALA A 513 -10.24 -7.80 17.52
CA ALA A 513 -10.04 -7.05 18.76
C ALA A 513 -11.33 -7.00 19.61
N LEU A 514 -12.48 -6.72 18.98
CA LEU A 514 -13.78 -6.71 19.64
C LEU A 514 -14.13 -8.08 20.23
N LEU A 515 -13.94 -9.16 19.46
CA LEU A 515 -14.23 -10.52 19.91
C LEU A 515 -13.30 -10.96 21.06
N LEU A 516 -12.01 -10.59 21.00
CA LEU A 516 -11.05 -10.86 22.06
C LEU A 516 -11.45 -10.17 23.38
N VAL A 517 -11.80 -8.88 23.31
CA VAL A 517 -12.26 -8.13 24.49
C VAL A 517 -13.55 -8.73 25.04
N ASN A 518 -14.53 -9.02 24.18
CA ASN A 518 -15.78 -9.64 24.59
C ASN A 518 -15.56 -11.01 25.27
N ASN A 519 -14.63 -11.82 24.76
CA ASN A 519 -14.29 -13.11 25.38
C ASN A 519 -13.53 -12.97 26.71
N THR A 520 -12.73 -11.91 26.87
CA THR A 520 -11.89 -11.70 28.06
C THR A 520 -12.67 -11.12 29.23
N ILE A 521 -13.50 -10.10 28.98
CA ILE A 521 -14.25 -9.39 30.04
C ILE A 521 -15.75 -9.70 30.03
N GLY A 522 -16.26 -10.42 29.03
CA GLY A 522 -17.60 -11.02 29.03
C GLY A 522 -18.73 -10.02 29.24
N THR A 523 -19.67 -10.37 30.13
CA THR A 523 -20.84 -9.53 30.48
C THR A 523 -20.50 -8.17 31.10
N LEU A 524 -19.21 -7.89 31.38
CA LEU A 524 -18.75 -6.57 31.81
C LEU A 524 -18.54 -5.62 30.63
N LEU A 525 -18.42 -6.15 29.40
CA LEU A 525 -18.45 -5.35 28.20
C LEU A 525 -19.89 -4.85 27.97
N PRO A 526 -20.13 -3.53 27.95
CA PRO A 526 -21.41 -2.99 27.53
C PRO A 526 -21.76 -3.51 26.14
N ALA A 527 -22.99 -4.02 25.96
CA ALA A 527 -23.49 -4.54 24.68
C ALA A 527 -23.32 -3.54 23.52
N ARG A 528 -23.27 -2.24 23.85
CA ARG A 528 -23.06 -1.14 22.90
C ARG A 528 -21.86 -1.34 21.97
N TYR A 529 -20.74 -1.93 22.41
CA TYR A 529 -19.55 -2.00 21.53
C TYR A 529 -19.77 -2.92 20.32
N ILE A 530 -20.55 -3.99 20.50
CA ILE A 530 -20.97 -4.84 19.38
C ILE A 530 -22.02 -4.12 18.56
N ASP A 531 -23.00 -3.47 19.19
CA ASP A 531 -24.04 -2.73 18.48
C ASP A 531 -23.47 -1.57 17.63
N ASP A 532 -22.52 -0.81 18.17
CA ASP A 532 -21.81 0.28 17.49
C ASP A 532 -20.94 -0.24 16.34
N PHE A 533 -20.26 -1.37 16.55
CA PHE A 533 -19.51 -2.04 15.49
C PHE A 533 -20.42 -2.48 14.35
N LEU A 534 -21.55 -3.13 14.65
CA LEU A 534 -22.52 -3.53 13.63
C LEU A 534 -23.12 -2.32 12.93
N LEU A 535 -23.51 -1.28 13.68
CA LEU A 535 -24.06 -0.05 13.11
C LEU A 535 -23.06 0.60 12.13
N LEU A 536 -21.79 0.72 12.52
CA LEU A 536 -20.80 1.38 11.68
C LEU A 536 -20.35 0.49 10.51
N PHE A 537 -19.91 -0.73 10.78
CA PHE A 537 -19.20 -1.57 9.79
C PHE A 537 -20.11 -2.52 9.02
N GLN A 538 -21.20 -3.02 9.60
CA GLN A 538 -22.14 -3.90 8.89
C GLN A 538 -23.22 -3.09 8.16
N ASP A 539 -23.74 -2.04 8.79
CA ASP A 539 -24.90 -1.32 8.24
C ASP A 539 -24.44 -0.06 7.49
N PHE A 540 -23.85 0.91 8.19
CA PHE A 540 -23.58 2.24 7.64
C PHE A 540 -22.54 2.26 6.52
N LEU A 541 -21.33 1.75 6.78
CA LEU A 541 -20.23 1.76 5.81
C LEU A 541 -20.52 0.85 4.61
N HIS A 542 -21.06 -0.35 4.87
CA HIS A 542 -21.52 -1.27 3.82
C HIS A 542 -22.51 -0.57 2.89
N ASP A 543 -23.57 0.02 3.42
CA ASP A 543 -24.64 0.62 2.62
C ASP A 543 -24.11 1.79 1.78
N ILE A 544 -23.24 2.63 2.35
CA ILE A 544 -22.63 3.74 1.62
C ILE A 544 -21.75 3.21 0.47
N VAL A 545 -20.87 2.23 0.73
CA VAL A 545 -20.00 1.67 -0.32
C VAL A 545 -20.83 1.01 -1.41
N MET A 546 -21.84 0.20 -1.07
CA MET A 546 -22.69 -0.49 -2.05
C MET A 546 -23.61 0.44 -2.84
N GLN A 547 -23.98 1.60 -2.29
CA GLN A 547 -24.67 2.65 -3.04
C GLN A 547 -23.77 3.31 -4.08
N GLU A 548 -22.48 3.43 -3.79
CA GLU A 548 -21.52 4.08 -4.70
C GLU A 548 -20.90 3.12 -5.71
N GLN A 549 -20.68 1.85 -5.37
CA GLN A 549 -20.00 0.88 -6.22
C GLN A 549 -20.66 -0.50 -6.20
N THR A 550 -20.93 -1.03 -7.40
CA THR A 550 -21.72 -2.27 -7.60
C THR A 550 -20.89 -3.44 -8.16
N THR A 551 -19.60 -3.21 -8.40
CA THR A 551 -18.69 -4.15 -9.09
C THR A 551 -17.61 -4.75 -8.21
N VAL A 552 -17.50 -4.31 -6.95
CA VAL A 552 -16.45 -4.68 -6.01
C VAL A 552 -17.10 -5.03 -4.68
N ALA A 553 -16.64 -6.10 -4.05
CA ALA A 553 -17.17 -6.58 -2.78
C ALA A 553 -16.78 -5.68 -1.61
N TYR A 554 -17.61 -5.74 -0.56
CA TYR A 554 -17.35 -5.14 0.74
C TYR A 554 -17.11 -6.22 1.79
N THR A 555 -16.21 -5.95 2.73
CA THR A 555 -16.06 -6.68 4.01
C THR A 555 -16.06 -5.67 5.16
N ASP A 556 -16.53 -6.07 6.33
CA ASP A 556 -16.54 -5.22 7.53
C ASP A 556 -15.13 -4.88 8.02
N CYS A 557 -14.21 -5.83 7.94
CA CYS A 557 -12.86 -5.68 8.45
C CYS A 557 -11.82 -6.39 7.57
N SER A 558 -10.53 -6.11 7.85
CA SER A 558 -9.37 -6.75 7.26
C SER A 558 -9.39 -8.25 7.55
N THR A 559 -9.59 -8.56 8.83
CA THR A 559 -9.66 -9.91 9.37
C THR A 559 -11.04 -10.15 9.93
N THR A 560 -11.71 -11.18 9.44
CA THR A 560 -13.11 -11.44 9.73
C THR A 560 -13.41 -12.93 9.72
N ASN A 561 -14.41 -13.35 10.50
CA ASN A 561 -15.00 -14.68 10.36
C ASN A 561 -15.93 -14.81 9.15
N GLY A 562 -16.15 -13.73 8.39
CA GLY A 562 -17.01 -13.68 7.22
C GLY A 562 -18.49 -13.46 7.59
N VAL A 563 -19.38 -13.94 6.73
CA VAL A 563 -20.81 -13.58 6.76
C VAL A 563 -21.72 -14.79 6.89
N LEU A 564 -22.90 -14.60 7.48
CA LEU A 564 -24.02 -15.54 7.41
C LEU A 564 -24.85 -15.36 6.14
N SER A 565 -24.94 -14.13 5.66
CA SER A 565 -25.60 -13.76 4.41
C SER A 565 -24.96 -12.51 3.83
N LEU A 566 -24.94 -12.41 2.50
CA LEU A 566 -24.53 -11.20 1.78
C LEU A 566 -25.74 -10.29 1.46
N ASP A 567 -26.96 -10.83 1.54
CA ASP A 567 -28.22 -10.07 1.37
C ASP A 567 -29.34 -10.66 2.24
N PRO A 568 -29.75 -9.98 3.35
CA PRO A 568 -29.09 -8.80 3.91
C PRO A 568 -27.65 -9.12 4.33
N TYR A 569 -26.78 -8.10 4.39
CA TYR A 569 -25.40 -8.25 4.85
C TYR A 569 -25.37 -8.51 6.35
N LEU A 570 -25.03 -9.74 6.75
CA LEU A 570 -25.06 -10.19 8.13
C LEU A 570 -23.75 -10.85 8.50
N LEU A 571 -23.03 -10.27 9.46
CA LEU A 571 -21.76 -10.79 9.93
C LEU A 571 -21.91 -12.10 10.69
N ARG A 572 -20.92 -12.98 10.54
CA ARG A 572 -20.87 -14.28 11.22
C ARG A 572 -20.46 -14.14 12.68
N LEU A 573 -19.50 -13.27 12.97
CA LEU A 573 -18.89 -13.14 14.29
C LEU A 573 -18.54 -14.54 14.85
N ASN A 574 -18.89 -14.83 16.10
CA ASN A 574 -18.66 -16.12 16.75
C ASN A 574 -19.68 -17.24 16.41
N ASN A 575 -20.51 -17.09 15.38
CA ASN A 575 -21.43 -18.16 14.95
C ASN A 575 -20.71 -19.21 14.08
N LEU A 576 -19.82 -19.96 14.74
CA LEU A 576 -18.90 -20.93 14.14
C LEU A 576 -19.34 -22.37 14.44
N THR A 577 -19.04 -23.27 13.50
CA THR A 577 -19.18 -24.72 13.72
C THR A 577 -17.80 -25.32 13.93
N GLU A 578 -17.64 -26.14 14.98
CA GLU A 578 -16.38 -26.81 15.28
C GLU A 578 -15.87 -27.64 14.09
N GLY A 579 -14.58 -27.49 13.75
CA GLY A 579 -13.94 -28.17 12.64
C GLY A 579 -14.19 -27.56 11.25
N TYR A 580 -14.99 -26.49 11.15
CA TYR A 580 -15.19 -25.75 9.90
C TYR A 580 -14.20 -24.56 9.83
N ILE A 581 -13.89 -24.10 8.62
CA ILE A 581 -12.99 -22.97 8.38
C ILE A 581 -13.76 -21.85 7.67
N TYR A 582 -13.67 -20.64 8.21
CA TYR A 582 -14.37 -19.43 7.75
C TYR A 582 -13.38 -18.27 7.60
N GLY A 583 -13.73 -17.28 6.78
CA GLY A 583 -13.01 -16.02 6.69
C GLY A 583 -11.52 -16.15 6.37
N ASN A 584 -10.73 -15.23 6.89
CA ASN A 584 -9.27 -15.17 6.79
C ASN A 584 -8.62 -15.15 8.18
N ALA A 585 -7.29 -15.07 8.22
CA ALA A 585 -6.53 -15.09 9.46
C ALA A 585 -5.26 -14.23 9.37
N GLU A 586 -4.66 -14.01 10.54
CA GLU A 586 -3.38 -13.35 10.71
C GLU A 586 -2.45 -14.22 11.56
N LEU A 587 -1.14 -14.02 11.45
CA LEU A 587 -0.15 -14.65 12.33
C LEU A 587 1.02 -13.72 12.66
N TYR A 588 1.13 -13.38 13.95
CA TYR A 588 2.33 -12.76 14.52
C TYR A 588 2.82 -13.63 15.68
N ASN A 589 3.88 -14.40 15.46
CA ASN A 589 4.49 -15.26 16.48
C ASN A 589 5.97 -14.93 16.66
N TYR A 590 6.28 -14.24 17.75
CA TYR A 590 7.65 -13.83 18.08
C TYR A 590 8.40 -14.85 18.95
N ASP A 591 7.79 -15.99 19.31
CA ASP A 591 8.53 -17.14 19.82
C ASP A 591 9.29 -17.81 18.68
N THR A 592 10.54 -17.40 18.52
CA THR A 592 11.42 -17.85 17.44
C THR A 592 11.71 -19.37 17.50
N SER A 593 11.42 -20.06 18.61
CA SER A 593 11.46 -21.53 18.65
C SER A 593 10.37 -22.20 17.83
N GLN A 594 9.30 -21.48 17.52
CA GLN A 594 8.18 -21.95 16.73
C GLN A 594 8.24 -21.48 15.26
N ALA A 595 9.23 -20.66 14.88
CA ALA A 595 9.31 -20.04 13.56
C ALA A 595 9.26 -21.04 12.39
N PHE A 596 9.74 -22.28 12.56
CA PHE A 596 9.65 -23.33 11.53
C PHE A 596 8.80 -24.54 11.97
N ASN A 597 7.98 -24.36 13.02
CA ASN A 597 7.01 -25.36 13.45
C ASN A 597 5.67 -25.11 12.74
N TYR A 598 5.46 -25.80 11.63
CA TYR A 598 4.25 -25.69 10.80
C TYR A 598 2.93 -25.98 11.54
N SER A 599 2.97 -26.64 12.70
CA SER A 599 1.75 -26.86 13.50
C SER A 599 1.23 -25.60 14.18
N THR A 600 2.05 -24.55 14.26
CA THR A 600 1.66 -23.24 14.83
C THR A 600 1.09 -22.29 13.78
N TYR A 601 1.27 -22.59 12.49
CA TYR A 601 0.74 -21.77 11.42
C TYR A 601 -0.77 -22.00 11.26
N PRO A 602 -1.58 -20.94 11.03
CA PRO A 602 -3.01 -21.05 10.91
C PRO A 602 -3.40 -21.84 9.66
N LYS A 603 -4.42 -22.69 9.80
CA LYS A 603 -5.11 -23.33 8.67
C LYS A 603 -6.30 -22.45 8.29
N ALA A 604 -6.07 -21.51 7.39
CA ALA A 604 -7.06 -20.52 6.96
C ALA A 604 -7.27 -20.53 5.44
N ARG A 605 -8.41 -20.01 4.97
CA ARG A 605 -8.70 -19.84 3.54
C ARG A 605 -7.79 -18.81 2.88
N PHE A 606 -7.34 -17.84 3.67
CA PHE A 606 -6.50 -16.74 3.25
C PHE A 606 -5.80 -16.19 4.48
N VAL A 607 -4.55 -15.74 4.33
CA VAL A 607 -3.82 -15.06 5.40
C VAL A 607 -3.48 -13.65 4.92
N ASN A 608 -4.14 -12.63 5.47
CA ASN A 608 -4.00 -11.24 5.01
C ASN A 608 -2.89 -10.48 5.73
N GLU A 609 -2.43 -10.97 6.87
CA GLU A 609 -1.24 -10.44 7.54
C GLU A 609 -0.44 -11.53 8.24
N PHE A 610 0.87 -11.46 8.11
CA PHE A 610 1.83 -12.23 8.90
C PHE A 610 3.20 -11.61 8.74
N GLY A 611 4.03 -11.65 9.78
CA GLY A 611 5.26 -10.88 9.79
C GLY A 611 6.22 -11.22 10.93
N PHE A 612 7.51 -11.03 10.66
CA PHE A 612 8.55 -10.84 11.68
C PHE A 612 9.39 -9.59 11.33
N HIS A 613 9.73 -8.78 12.32
CA HIS A 613 10.46 -7.52 12.14
C HIS A 613 11.96 -7.74 11.93
N SER A 614 12.61 -6.77 11.28
CA SER A 614 14.06 -6.75 11.08
C SER A 614 14.61 -5.33 11.12
N MET A 615 15.91 -5.22 11.39
CA MET A 615 16.64 -3.98 11.18
C MET A 615 16.67 -3.60 9.69
N PRO A 616 16.62 -2.31 9.35
CA PRO A 616 16.97 -1.86 8.02
C PRO A 616 18.49 -2.00 7.82
N SER A 617 18.94 -1.82 6.57
CA SER A 617 20.37 -1.88 6.25
C SER A 617 21.17 -0.84 7.02
N PHE A 618 22.47 -1.10 7.16
CA PHE A 618 23.42 -0.13 7.70
C PHE A 618 23.33 1.23 6.98
N TYR A 619 23.10 1.23 5.67
CA TYR A 619 23.01 2.45 4.86
C TYR A 619 21.78 3.30 5.18
N SER A 620 20.65 2.68 5.53
CA SER A 620 19.48 3.41 6.03
C SER A 620 19.77 4.08 7.37
N TRP A 621 20.54 3.41 8.25
CA TRP A 621 20.98 4.04 9.51
C TRP A 621 21.94 5.22 9.30
N GLU A 622 22.82 5.16 8.29
CA GLU A 622 23.70 6.29 7.93
C GLU A 622 22.92 7.56 7.55
N GLU A 623 21.66 7.44 7.10
CA GLU A 623 20.82 8.59 6.75
C GLU A 623 20.33 9.36 7.99
N VAL A 624 20.25 8.71 9.16
CA VAL A 624 19.57 9.27 10.35
C VAL A 624 20.40 9.30 11.63
N LEU A 625 21.47 8.52 11.74
CA LEU A 625 22.32 8.51 12.93
C LEU A 625 23.37 9.62 12.86
N GLN A 626 23.45 10.42 13.91
CA GLN A 626 24.31 11.61 13.95
C GLN A 626 25.62 11.40 14.71
N SER A 627 25.66 10.45 15.65
CA SER A 627 26.86 10.11 16.42
C SER A 627 27.45 8.77 15.97
N PRO A 628 28.79 8.65 15.84
CA PRO A 628 29.43 7.35 15.67
C PRO A 628 29.07 6.34 16.76
N ASP A 629 28.80 6.80 17.98
CA ASP A 629 28.42 5.94 19.11
C ASP A 629 27.01 5.33 18.97
N ASP A 630 26.18 5.88 18.08
CA ASP A 630 24.82 5.40 17.84
C ASP A 630 24.76 4.19 16.90
N PHE A 631 25.86 3.89 16.16
CA PHE A 631 26.00 2.72 15.29
C PHE A 631 26.24 1.44 16.11
N SER A 632 25.27 1.13 16.97
CA SER A 632 25.25 -0.03 17.84
C SER A 632 23.82 -0.53 17.94
N PHE A 633 23.66 -1.85 17.92
CA PHE A 633 22.35 -2.52 17.88
C PHE A 633 21.43 -2.04 19.00
N ASN A 634 21.97 -1.81 20.20
CA ASN A 634 21.24 -1.33 21.38
C ASN A 634 21.63 0.10 21.80
N SER A 635 22.03 0.96 20.86
CA SER A 635 22.19 2.39 21.18
C SER A 635 20.83 3.00 21.55
N THR A 636 20.82 4.06 22.35
CA THR A 636 19.58 4.71 22.75
C THR A 636 18.78 5.23 21.55
N VAL A 637 19.45 5.73 20.50
CA VAL A 637 18.81 6.26 19.29
C VAL A 637 18.27 5.16 18.39
N VAL A 638 18.97 4.02 18.24
CA VAL A 638 18.46 2.88 17.47
C VAL A 638 17.26 2.26 18.19
N MET A 639 17.38 1.98 19.49
CA MET A 639 16.30 1.39 20.28
C MET A 639 15.06 2.25 20.29
N SER A 640 15.21 3.57 20.33
CA SER A 640 14.04 4.42 20.35
C SER A 640 13.25 4.48 19.05
N ARG A 641 13.83 3.97 17.96
CA ARG A 641 13.20 3.84 16.64
C ARG A 641 12.72 2.42 16.38
N ASP A 642 12.87 1.54 17.38
CA ASP A 642 12.12 0.30 17.50
C ASP A 642 10.83 0.60 18.26
N HIS A 643 9.73 0.67 17.52
CA HIS A 643 8.39 0.88 18.06
C HIS A 643 7.67 -0.46 18.27
N HIS A 644 8.38 -1.60 18.24
CA HIS A 644 7.84 -2.90 18.57
C HIS A 644 8.37 -3.39 19.94
N PRO A 645 7.52 -3.50 20.97
CA PRO A 645 6.19 -2.92 21.10
C PRO A 645 6.20 -1.39 21.23
N PRO A 646 5.05 -0.72 20.98
CA PRO A 646 4.96 0.73 21.01
C PRO A 646 5.10 1.28 22.43
N ALA A 647 5.42 2.57 22.57
CA ALA A 647 5.67 3.19 23.87
C ALA A 647 4.43 3.29 24.79
N LEU A 648 3.22 3.12 24.23
CA LEU A 648 1.92 3.29 24.88
C LEU A 648 1.75 4.68 25.51
N GLY A 649 2.37 5.70 24.90
CA GLY A 649 2.40 7.06 25.42
C GLY A 649 3.64 7.85 25.00
N LEU A 650 3.85 8.98 25.66
CA LEU A 650 4.86 9.98 25.24
C LEU A 650 6.24 9.78 25.90
N LEU A 651 6.53 8.65 26.52
CA LEU A 651 7.80 8.42 27.22
C LEU A 651 8.98 8.28 26.24
N TRP A 652 10.13 8.85 26.62
CA TRP A 652 11.39 8.77 25.88
C TRP A 652 12.53 8.29 26.80
N PRO A 653 13.39 7.36 26.34
CA PRO A 653 13.21 6.51 25.15
C PRO A 653 12.01 5.56 25.31
N ASN A 654 11.56 4.92 24.22
CA ASN A 654 10.51 3.90 24.27
C ASN A 654 10.89 2.83 25.33
N PRO A 655 10.13 2.68 26.43
CA PRO A 655 10.47 1.74 27.50
C PRO A 655 10.29 0.28 27.11
N LEU A 656 9.54 -0.01 26.03
CA LEU A 656 9.21 -1.36 25.56
C LEU A 656 10.09 -1.84 24.39
N ALA A 657 10.82 -0.94 23.72
CA ALA A 657 11.79 -1.27 22.69
C ALA A 657 12.78 -2.41 23.02
N PRO A 658 13.26 -2.61 24.28
CA PRO A 658 14.08 -3.78 24.59
C PRO A 658 13.47 -5.14 24.25
N VAL A 659 12.13 -5.23 24.12
CA VAL A 659 11.43 -6.47 23.77
C VAL A 659 11.65 -6.82 22.29
N GLY A 660 11.35 -5.91 21.36
CA GLY A 660 11.55 -6.14 19.91
C GLY A 660 13.02 -6.40 19.55
N GLN A 661 13.91 -5.63 20.15
CA GLN A 661 15.36 -5.87 20.08
C GLN A 661 15.75 -7.26 20.58
N GLY A 662 15.14 -7.72 21.68
CA GLY A 662 15.34 -9.04 22.25
C GLY A 662 14.86 -10.16 21.34
N GLU A 663 13.70 -10.01 20.71
CA GLU A 663 13.14 -10.98 19.77
C GLU A 663 14.05 -11.17 18.55
N MET A 664 14.53 -10.07 17.95
CA MET A 664 15.52 -10.11 16.87
C MET A 664 16.85 -10.75 17.31
N THR A 665 17.28 -10.48 18.54
CA THR A 665 18.51 -11.06 19.11
C THR A 665 18.40 -12.58 19.21
N VAL A 666 17.32 -13.07 19.84
CA VAL A 666 17.08 -14.50 20.04
C VAL A 666 16.89 -15.21 18.70
N ALA A 667 16.19 -14.59 17.74
CA ALA A 667 16.04 -15.12 16.40
C ALA A 667 17.39 -15.43 15.74
N VAL A 668 18.32 -14.47 15.77
CA VAL A 668 19.65 -14.63 15.21
C VAL A 668 20.44 -15.68 15.98
N GLU A 669 20.50 -15.59 17.31
CA GLU A 669 21.29 -16.53 18.13
C GLU A 669 20.83 -17.98 18.02
N GLN A 670 19.53 -18.21 17.79
CA GLN A 670 18.98 -19.55 17.67
C GLN A 670 19.19 -20.15 16.27
N TRP A 671 19.08 -19.33 15.22
CA TRP A 671 18.96 -19.83 13.84
C TRP A 671 20.17 -19.55 12.96
N LEU A 672 21.02 -18.58 13.31
CA LEU A 672 22.11 -18.07 12.48
C LEU A 672 23.43 -17.94 13.25
N PRO A 673 24.59 -17.90 12.57
CA PRO A 673 25.84 -17.52 13.20
C PRO A 673 25.79 -16.11 13.82
N THR A 674 26.06 -16.00 15.12
CA THR A 674 25.99 -14.73 15.86
C THR A 674 27.16 -13.80 15.52
N PRO A 675 26.91 -12.55 15.07
CA PRO A 675 27.96 -11.56 14.86
C PRO A 675 28.68 -11.20 16.16
N SER A 676 30.03 -11.22 16.15
CA SER A 676 30.84 -10.96 17.35
C SER A 676 32.23 -10.38 17.04
N THR A 677 32.29 -9.32 16.22
CA THR A 677 33.57 -8.67 15.87
C THR A 677 33.97 -7.57 16.85
N SER A 678 35.25 -7.16 16.83
CA SER A 678 35.75 -6.09 17.69
C SER A 678 35.43 -4.68 17.19
N ASP A 679 35.09 -4.54 15.89
CA ASP A 679 34.69 -3.27 15.29
C ASP A 679 33.19 -3.07 15.45
N THR A 680 32.79 -1.97 16.08
CA THR A 680 31.38 -1.71 16.45
C THR A 680 30.51 -1.47 15.23
N ASN A 681 30.99 -0.73 14.23
CA ASN A 681 30.24 -0.44 13.01
C ASN A 681 30.06 -1.69 12.16
N GLN A 682 31.13 -2.49 12.03
CA GLN A 682 31.07 -3.78 11.36
C GLN A 682 30.07 -4.70 12.07
N THR A 683 30.16 -4.81 13.40
CA THR A 683 29.24 -5.64 14.20
C THR A 683 27.80 -5.18 14.02
N PHE A 684 27.54 -3.87 14.05
CA PHE A 684 26.21 -3.32 13.81
C PHE A 684 25.67 -3.69 12.41
N ALA A 685 26.46 -3.49 11.35
CA ALA A 685 26.09 -3.87 9.99
C ALA A 685 25.83 -5.39 9.84
N GLN A 686 26.58 -6.22 10.56
CA GLN A 686 26.40 -7.67 10.58
C GLN A 686 25.10 -8.08 11.27
N TRP A 687 24.75 -7.44 12.40
CA TRP A 687 23.46 -7.64 13.06
C TRP A 687 22.30 -7.20 12.19
N CYS A 688 22.38 -6.03 11.55
CA CYS A 688 21.36 -5.59 10.59
C CYS A 688 21.09 -6.67 9.54
N TYR A 689 22.15 -7.18 8.90
CA TYR A 689 22.05 -8.23 7.90
C TYR A 689 21.46 -9.55 8.46
N SER A 690 21.94 -10.02 9.61
CA SER A 690 21.45 -11.28 10.19
C SER A 690 19.95 -11.25 10.52
N THR A 691 19.43 -10.13 11.03
CA THR A 691 17.98 -10.01 11.31
C THR A 691 17.15 -10.08 10.02
N GLN A 692 17.63 -9.47 8.92
CA GLN A 692 16.97 -9.57 7.61
C GLN A 692 17.01 -10.98 7.02
N VAL A 693 18.10 -11.72 7.22
CA VAL A 693 18.19 -13.13 6.79
C VAL A 693 17.15 -13.98 7.51
N PHE A 694 17.04 -13.83 8.84
CA PHE A 694 16.03 -14.56 9.61
C PHE A 694 14.61 -14.20 9.17
N GLN A 695 14.30 -12.90 9.04
CA GLN A 695 13.02 -12.44 8.51
C GLN A 695 12.69 -13.10 7.17
N SER A 696 13.63 -13.07 6.22
CA SER A 696 13.43 -13.70 4.90
C SER A 696 13.17 -15.20 5.00
N MET A 697 13.95 -15.93 5.82
CA MET A 697 13.75 -17.37 6.03
C MET A 697 12.37 -17.67 6.58
N TYR A 698 11.95 -16.92 7.61
CA TYR A 698 10.69 -17.17 8.29
C TYR A 698 9.50 -16.85 7.37
N MET A 699 9.50 -15.68 6.72
CA MET A 699 8.42 -15.28 5.82
C MET A 699 8.30 -16.23 4.61
N MET A 700 9.42 -16.69 4.03
CA MET A 700 9.38 -17.68 2.96
C MET A 700 8.79 -19.02 3.41
N SER A 701 9.04 -19.45 4.66
CA SER A 701 8.47 -20.65 5.25
C SER A 701 6.94 -20.56 5.39
N GLU A 702 6.45 -19.44 5.90
CA GLU A 702 5.01 -19.19 6.02
C GLU A 702 4.33 -19.14 4.65
N ILE A 703 4.88 -18.36 3.70
CA ILE A 703 4.34 -18.30 2.33
C ILE A 703 4.34 -19.69 1.69
N ALA A 704 5.41 -20.47 1.85
CA ALA A 704 5.49 -21.81 1.28
C ALA A 704 4.37 -22.71 1.83
N TYR A 705 4.12 -22.65 3.14
CA TYR A 705 3.07 -23.40 3.80
C TYR A 705 1.68 -22.99 3.31
N TYR A 706 1.39 -21.68 3.26
CA TYR A 706 0.10 -21.17 2.79
C TYR A 706 -0.15 -21.50 1.31
N ARG A 707 0.86 -21.37 0.45
CA ARG A 707 0.76 -21.77 -0.96
C ARG A 707 0.51 -23.26 -1.11
N ARG A 708 1.19 -24.11 -0.33
CA ARG A 708 0.91 -25.56 -0.31
C ARG A 708 -0.52 -25.87 0.13
N GLY A 709 -1.08 -25.04 1.01
CA GLY A 709 -2.46 -25.14 1.50
C GLY A 709 -3.54 -25.02 0.42
N SER A 710 -3.22 -24.49 -0.77
CA SER A 710 -4.16 -24.45 -1.91
C SER A 710 -4.56 -25.86 -2.39
N GLY A 711 -3.70 -26.85 -2.17
CA GLY A 711 -3.95 -28.25 -2.49
C GLY A 711 -4.48 -29.10 -1.32
N ARG A 712 -4.76 -28.47 -0.17
CA ARG A 712 -5.15 -29.16 1.08
C ARG A 712 -6.57 -28.76 1.50
N GLY A 713 -7.06 -29.33 2.61
CA GLY A 713 -8.45 -29.18 3.06
C GLY A 713 -8.85 -27.73 3.35
N GLU A 714 -7.93 -26.91 3.83
CA GLU A 714 -8.13 -25.49 4.02
C GLU A 714 -8.35 -24.72 2.71
N ASN A 715 -7.86 -25.24 1.57
CA ASN A 715 -7.91 -24.60 0.26
C ASN A 715 -7.48 -23.12 0.34
N ASN A 716 -6.28 -22.88 0.90
CA ASN A 716 -5.74 -21.53 1.05
C ASN A 716 -5.47 -20.90 -0.33
N LEU A 717 -6.00 -19.71 -0.57
CA LEU A 717 -5.91 -19.01 -1.86
C LEU A 717 -5.35 -17.59 -1.75
N GLY A 718 -4.64 -17.30 -0.66
CA GLY A 718 -3.83 -16.09 -0.60
C GLY A 718 -3.04 -15.90 0.68
N ALA A 719 -1.92 -15.20 0.51
CA ALA A 719 -0.97 -14.86 1.56
C ALA A 719 -0.40 -13.46 1.26
N LEU A 720 -0.72 -12.48 2.12
CA LEU A 720 -0.21 -11.11 2.05
C LEU A 720 0.68 -10.83 3.27
N VAL A 721 1.95 -10.52 3.01
CA VAL A 721 2.93 -10.31 4.09
C VAL A 721 2.78 -8.92 4.72
N TRP A 722 2.86 -8.85 6.04
CA TRP A 722 3.10 -7.61 6.76
C TRP A 722 4.61 -7.40 6.87
N GLN A 723 5.22 -6.37 6.27
CA GLN A 723 4.65 -5.35 5.38
C GLN A 723 5.58 -5.04 4.19
N LEU A 724 5.11 -4.25 3.22
CA LEU A 724 5.86 -3.95 1.99
C LEU A 724 6.97 -2.90 2.22
N ASN A 725 6.59 -1.71 2.68
CA ASN A 725 7.45 -0.52 2.70
C ASN A 725 7.59 0.07 4.10
N ASP A 726 8.65 0.86 4.29
CA ASP A 726 8.84 1.69 5.47
C ASP A 726 8.34 3.13 5.30
N ILE A 727 7.88 3.72 6.40
CA ILE A 727 7.52 5.14 6.51
C ILE A 727 8.72 6.03 6.89
N TRP A 728 9.74 5.44 7.53
CA TRP A 728 10.97 6.09 8.00
C TRP A 728 12.08 5.05 8.24
N GLN A 729 13.31 5.48 8.57
CA GLN A 729 14.42 4.58 8.88
C GLN A 729 14.27 4.02 10.31
N GLY A 730 13.71 2.83 10.46
CA GLY A 730 13.49 2.20 11.76
C GLY A 730 13.35 0.68 11.65
N VAL A 731 13.19 0.02 12.80
CA VAL A 731 12.90 -1.42 12.85
C VAL A 731 11.44 -1.62 12.44
N SER A 732 11.20 -2.56 11.54
CA SER A 732 9.85 -2.87 11.05
C SER A 732 9.80 -4.22 10.34
N TRP A 733 8.59 -4.61 9.93
CA TRP A 733 8.33 -5.77 9.11
C TRP A 733 8.51 -5.54 7.60
N SER A 734 9.00 -4.38 7.19
CA SER A 734 9.09 -4.01 5.77
C SER A 734 10.01 -4.96 4.98
N ALA A 735 9.70 -5.16 3.71
CA ALA A 735 10.60 -5.76 2.72
C ALA A 735 11.43 -4.69 1.97
N ILE A 736 10.94 -3.45 1.91
CA ILE A 736 11.57 -2.30 1.26
C ILE A 736 11.74 -1.17 2.28
N GLU A 737 12.99 -0.73 2.45
CA GLU A 737 13.39 0.34 3.36
C GLU A 737 12.90 1.71 2.86
N TYR A 738 12.91 2.73 3.73
CA TYR A 738 12.28 4.03 3.46
C TYR A 738 12.77 4.73 2.17
N SER A 739 14.06 4.65 1.88
CA SER A 739 14.65 5.25 0.66
C SER A 739 14.42 4.41 -0.61
N GLY A 740 13.78 3.23 -0.49
CA GLY A 740 13.47 2.32 -1.59
C GLY A 740 14.44 1.15 -1.72
N ARG A 741 15.42 1.01 -0.83
CA ARG A 741 16.35 -0.14 -0.83
C ARG A 741 15.63 -1.43 -0.47
N TRP A 742 15.92 -2.51 -1.21
CA TRP A 742 15.37 -3.83 -0.92
C TRP A 742 16.12 -4.50 0.24
N LYS A 743 15.39 -4.98 1.24
CA LYS A 743 15.90 -5.94 2.24
C LYS A 743 16.08 -7.32 1.62
N VAL A 744 16.73 -8.23 2.35
CA VAL A 744 16.85 -9.66 1.97
C VAL A 744 15.47 -10.26 1.66
N MET A 745 14.46 -9.91 2.45
CA MET A 745 13.09 -10.38 2.30
C MET A 745 12.50 -10.11 0.90
N GLN A 746 12.73 -8.95 0.27
CA GLN A 746 12.14 -8.66 -1.05
C GLN A 746 12.67 -9.60 -2.15
N TYR A 747 13.93 -10.02 -2.06
CA TYR A 747 14.48 -11.08 -2.92
C TYR A 747 13.90 -12.46 -2.57
N GLY A 748 13.67 -12.72 -1.28
CA GLY A 748 12.95 -13.89 -0.81
C GLY A 748 11.54 -14.00 -1.39
N LEU A 749 10.78 -12.89 -1.41
CA LEU A 749 9.46 -12.79 -2.05
C LEU A 749 9.54 -13.10 -3.56
N SER A 750 10.51 -12.48 -4.26
CA SER A 750 10.74 -12.76 -5.69
C SER A 750 11.00 -14.23 -5.99
N ASN A 751 11.63 -14.95 -5.07
CA ASN A 751 11.86 -16.37 -5.21
C ASN A 751 10.57 -17.17 -4.90
N ILE A 752 10.01 -17.00 -3.70
CA ILE A 752 8.91 -17.86 -3.21
C ILE A 752 7.57 -17.61 -3.92
N TYR A 753 7.36 -16.43 -4.53
CA TYR A 753 6.21 -16.14 -5.39
C TYR A 753 6.43 -16.52 -6.86
N SER A 754 7.43 -17.35 -7.16
CA SER A 754 7.56 -17.97 -8.48
C SER A 754 6.25 -18.70 -8.88
N PRO A 755 5.83 -18.63 -10.16
CA PRO A 755 4.65 -19.34 -10.69
C PRO A 755 4.62 -20.83 -10.35
N VAL A 756 5.81 -21.44 -10.31
CA VAL A 756 6.04 -22.82 -9.92
C VAL A 756 7.21 -22.82 -8.95
N MET A 757 6.99 -23.29 -7.72
CA MET A 757 8.00 -23.33 -6.66
C MET A 757 8.21 -24.75 -6.15
N ILE A 758 9.42 -25.06 -5.70
CA ILE A 758 9.78 -26.27 -4.94
C ILE A 758 10.20 -25.84 -3.55
N TYR A 759 9.72 -26.49 -2.49
CA TYR A 759 10.06 -26.13 -1.11
C TYR A 759 10.24 -27.37 -0.22
N PRO A 760 11.28 -27.39 0.64
CA PRO A 760 11.50 -28.44 1.64
C PRO A 760 10.80 -28.13 2.98
N PHE A 761 9.82 -28.94 3.35
CA PHE A 761 9.17 -28.91 4.66
C PHE A 761 9.85 -29.90 5.61
N TRP A 762 10.52 -29.36 6.62
CA TRP A 762 11.25 -30.13 7.63
C TRP A 762 10.54 -30.12 8.98
N THR A 763 10.27 -31.30 9.54
CA THR A 763 9.70 -31.48 10.88
C THR A 763 10.73 -32.16 11.78
N PRO A 764 11.54 -31.39 12.55
CA PRO A 764 12.65 -31.91 13.33
C PRO A 764 12.25 -33.00 14.34
N GLU A 765 11.10 -32.86 15.00
CA GLU A 765 10.65 -33.73 16.09
C GLU A 765 10.45 -35.18 15.63
N THR A 766 10.14 -35.36 14.35
CA THR A 766 9.90 -36.67 13.73
C THR A 766 10.95 -37.03 12.69
N GLU A 767 11.94 -36.15 12.48
CA GLU A 767 12.95 -36.24 11.44
C GLU A 767 12.35 -36.46 10.04
N THR A 768 11.25 -35.75 9.74
CA THR A 768 10.50 -35.91 8.48
C THR A 768 10.82 -34.78 7.51
N LEU A 769 11.26 -35.12 6.31
CA LEU A 769 11.43 -34.20 5.19
C LEU A 769 10.37 -34.50 4.11
N GLU A 770 9.49 -33.54 3.85
CA GLU A 770 8.59 -33.50 2.70
C GLU A 770 9.09 -32.45 1.72
N VAL A 771 9.33 -32.80 0.46
CA VAL A 771 9.62 -31.83 -0.60
C VAL A 771 8.40 -31.76 -1.50
N ALA A 772 7.81 -30.57 -1.61
CA ALA A 772 6.64 -30.33 -2.44
C ALA A 772 6.92 -29.33 -3.56
N VAL A 773 6.21 -29.50 -4.67
CA VAL A 773 6.15 -28.54 -5.77
C VAL A 773 4.74 -27.95 -5.81
N THR A 774 4.63 -26.63 -5.84
CA THR A 774 3.36 -25.89 -5.85
C THR A 774 3.28 -25.01 -7.10
N SER A 775 2.09 -24.93 -7.70
CA SER A 775 1.80 -24.13 -8.89
C SER A 775 0.55 -23.29 -8.66
N ASP A 776 0.63 -22.00 -9.01
CA ASP A 776 -0.51 -21.08 -9.00
C ASP A 776 -1.16 -20.90 -10.39
N ARG A 777 -0.77 -21.73 -11.36
CA ARG A 777 -1.30 -21.69 -12.73
C ARG A 777 -2.67 -22.38 -12.83
N TRP A 778 -3.46 -21.98 -13.81
CA TRP A 778 -4.76 -22.59 -14.14
C TRP A 778 -4.65 -23.92 -14.90
N ASP A 779 -3.51 -24.17 -15.52
CA ASP A 779 -3.25 -25.40 -16.25
C ASP A 779 -2.37 -26.34 -15.40
N THR A 780 -2.49 -27.65 -15.64
CA THR A 780 -1.60 -28.64 -15.06
C THR A 780 -0.16 -28.39 -15.52
N VAL A 781 0.75 -28.22 -14.56
CA VAL A 781 2.17 -28.01 -14.81
C VAL A 781 2.92 -29.32 -14.65
N THR A 782 3.80 -29.63 -15.61
CA THR A 782 4.71 -30.79 -15.53
C THR A 782 6.16 -30.34 -15.61
N GLY A 783 7.04 -31.09 -14.96
CA GLY A 783 8.44 -30.73 -14.87
C GLY A 783 9.30 -31.79 -14.22
N THR A 784 10.53 -31.42 -13.91
CA THR A 784 11.51 -32.25 -13.22
C THR A 784 12.10 -31.48 -12.04
N ALA A 785 12.07 -32.10 -10.87
CA ALA A 785 12.77 -31.66 -9.67
C ALA A 785 14.11 -32.41 -9.56
N GLN A 786 15.18 -31.68 -9.26
CA GLN A 786 16.50 -32.21 -8.99
C GLN A 786 16.88 -31.90 -7.55
N LEU A 787 17.27 -32.92 -6.80
CA LEU A 787 17.68 -32.81 -5.40
C LEU A 787 19.14 -33.24 -5.30
N THR A 788 20.04 -32.32 -4.99
CA THR A 788 21.48 -32.61 -4.89
C THR A 788 21.98 -32.30 -3.48
N TRP A 789 22.52 -33.30 -2.80
CA TRP A 789 23.20 -33.08 -1.53
C TRP A 789 24.64 -32.64 -1.76
N TYR A 790 25.09 -31.70 -0.94
CA TYR A 790 26.45 -31.22 -0.87
C TYR A 790 26.95 -31.28 0.58
N ASP A 791 28.27 -31.40 0.74
CA ASP A 791 28.92 -30.96 1.98
C ASP A 791 29.24 -29.46 1.93
N TRP A 792 29.58 -28.86 3.07
CA TRP A 792 29.92 -27.42 3.15
C TRP A 792 31.21 -27.03 2.43
N SER A 793 32.03 -28.00 1.97
CA SER A 793 33.16 -27.73 1.07
C SER A 793 32.72 -27.54 -0.39
N GLY A 794 31.44 -27.78 -0.71
CA GLY A 794 30.90 -27.68 -2.06
C GLY A 794 30.97 -28.97 -2.86
N ARG A 795 31.36 -30.09 -2.26
CA ARG A 795 31.42 -31.38 -2.96
C ARG A 795 30.03 -32.01 -3.00
N ALA A 796 29.54 -32.26 -4.22
CA ALA A 796 28.31 -33.01 -4.43
C ALA A 796 28.46 -34.46 -3.92
N LEU A 797 27.50 -34.91 -3.11
CA LEU A 797 27.47 -36.23 -2.49
C LEU A 797 26.58 -37.20 -3.28
N ASN A 798 25.35 -36.78 -3.58
CA ASN A 798 24.43 -37.51 -4.45
C ASN A 798 23.42 -36.55 -5.11
N THR A 799 22.83 -36.99 -6.21
CA THR A 799 21.78 -36.27 -6.94
C THR A 799 20.66 -37.24 -7.28
N SER A 800 19.41 -36.81 -7.08
CA SER A 800 18.22 -37.48 -7.61
C SER A 800 17.45 -36.55 -8.54
N SER A 801 16.70 -37.15 -9.47
CA SER A 801 15.87 -36.45 -10.45
C SER A 801 14.50 -37.10 -10.48
N LEU A 802 13.46 -36.29 -10.25
CA LEU A 802 12.09 -36.74 -10.03
C LEU A 802 11.18 -35.97 -10.96
N ALA A 803 10.40 -36.67 -11.78
CA ALA A 803 9.35 -36.04 -12.58
C ALA A 803 8.16 -35.70 -11.69
N PHE A 804 7.47 -34.60 -11.98
CA PHE A 804 6.27 -34.20 -11.24
C PHE A 804 5.18 -33.70 -12.18
N SER A 805 3.95 -33.71 -11.66
CA SER A 805 2.77 -33.11 -12.27
C SER A 805 1.95 -32.44 -11.17
N VAL A 806 1.70 -31.13 -11.30
CA VAL A 806 0.93 -30.34 -10.35
C VAL A 806 -0.36 -29.88 -11.04
N PRO A 807 -1.54 -30.26 -10.53
CA PRO A 807 -2.82 -29.75 -11.05
C PRO A 807 -2.95 -28.23 -10.89
N SER A 808 -3.99 -27.66 -11.51
CA SER A 808 -4.34 -26.24 -11.36
C SER A 808 -4.42 -25.81 -9.90
N LEU A 809 -3.78 -24.69 -9.55
CA LEU A 809 -3.81 -24.08 -8.22
C LEU A 809 -3.55 -25.07 -7.07
N ASN A 810 -2.55 -25.93 -7.22
CA ASN A 810 -2.35 -27.09 -6.33
C ASN A 810 -0.87 -27.30 -5.99
N SER A 811 -0.61 -28.32 -5.17
CA SER A 811 0.73 -28.81 -4.85
C SER A 811 0.84 -30.33 -5.03
N THR A 812 2.06 -30.83 -5.20
CA THR A 812 2.36 -32.26 -5.23
C THR A 812 3.63 -32.55 -4.43
N THR A 813 3.62 -33.61 -3.64
CA THR A 813 4.82 -34.09 -2.94
C THR A 813 5.68 -34.89 -3.91
N VAL A 814 6.95 -34.50 -4.08
CA VAL A 814 7.89 -35.18 -4.98
C VAL A 814 8.85 -36.09 -4.23
N PHE A 815 9.14 -35.80 -2.96
CA PHE A 815 9.97 -36.63 -2.09
C PHE A 815 9.44 -36.57 -0.66
N GLU A 816 9.44 -37.70 0.02
CA GLU A 816 9.12 -37.80 1.45
C GLU A 816 9.98 -38.88 2.08
N ALA A 817 10.61 -38.56 3.21
CA ALA A 817 11.36 -39.52 4.01
C ALA A 817 11.28 -39.15 5.50
N GLN A 818 11.31 -40.17 6.35
CA GLN A 818 11.29 -40.04 7.81
C GLN A 818 12.50 -40.76 8.42
N GLY A 819 13.16 -40.10 9.36
CA GLY A 819 14.38 -40.57 10.03
C GLY A 819 15.64 -40.09 9.32
N LEU A 820 16.64 -39.63 10.07
CA LEU A 820 17.88 -39.08 9.50
C LEU A 820 18.61 -40.06 8.57
N ASP A 821 18.61 -41.36 8.87
CA ASP A 821 19.25 -42.38 8.01
C ASP A 821 18.60 -42.49 6.61
N ALA A 822 17.31 -42.15 6.50
CA ALA A 822 16.57 -42.17 5.24
C ALA A 822 16.64 -40.83 4.49
N VAL A 823 16.78 -39.72 5.22
CA VAL A 823 16.84 -38.36 4.68
C VAL A 823 18.25 -38.00 4.21
N LEU A 824 19.26 -38.28 5.02
CA LEU A 824 20.64 -37.85 4.79
C LEU A 824 21.42 -38.80 3.86
N PRO A 825 22.45 -38.32 3.15
CA PRO A 825 23.37 -39.19 2.44
C PRO A 825 24.11 -40.13 3.39
N ALA A 826 24.36 -41.37 2.95
CA ALA A 826 24.98 -42.39 3.80
C ALA A 826 26.29 -41.92 4.46
N SER A 827 26.43 -42.19 5.76
CA SER A 827 27.59 -41.81 6.59
C SER A 827 27.81 -40.29 6.79
N SER A 828 26.83 -39.45 6.41
CA SER A 828 26.88 -38.00 6.65
C SER A 828 26.24 -37.66 8.00
N LYS A 829 26.66 -36.55 8.59
CA LYS A 829 26.00 -35.96 9.76
C LYS A 829 25.22 -34.71 9.34
N ALA A 830 24.17 -34.41 10.08
CA ALA A 830 23.24 -33.33 9.77
C ALA A 830 23.94 -31.95 9.70
N GLU A 831 24.93 -31.72 10.54
CA GLU A 831 25.73 -30.49 10.59
C GLU A 831 26.68 -30.30 9.39
N ASP A 832 26.99 -31.37 8.65
CA ASP A 832 28.01 -31.37 7.60
C ASP A 832 27.42 -31.23 6.18
N VAL A 833 26.09 -31.33 6.03
CA VAL A 833 25.44 -31.46 4.72
C VAL A 833 24.22 -30.56 4.56
N TRP A 834 23.93 -30.23 3.31
CA TRP A 834 22.75 -29.48 2.89
C TRP A 834 22.32 -29.94 1.50
N MET A 835 21.07 -29.66 1.13
CA MET A 835 20.51 -30.07 -0.15
C MET A 835 20.12 -28.86 -1.00
N HIS A 836 20.57 -28.86 -2.25
CA HIS A 836 20.12 -27.94 -3.29
C HIS A 836 18.93 -28.54 -4.03
N LEU A 837 17.81 -27.84 -4.02
CA LEU A 837 16.61 -28.17 -4.75
C LEU A 837 16.52 -27.28 -5.98
N ASN A 838 16.45 -27.87 -7.17
CA ASN A 838 16.15 -27.16 -8.40
C ASN A 838 14.93 -27.77 -9.06
N LEU A 839 14.12 -26.95 -9.72
CA LEU A 839 13.10 -27.46 -10.63
C LEU A 839 13.22 -26.80 -12.00
N THR A 840 12.77 -27.52 -13.02
CA THR A 840 12.47 -26.98 -14.34
C THR A 840 11.09 -27.47 -14.77
N ALA A 841 10.23 -26.55 -15.18
CA ALA A 841 8.87 -26.81 -15.64
C ALA A 841 8.55 -26.01 -16.89
N THR A 842 7.45 -26.37 -17.55
CA THR A 842 6.82 -25.52 -18.57
C THR A 842 5.51 -24.98 -18.02
N ALA A 843 5.36 -23.65 -17.97
CA ALA A 843 4.14 -22.96 -17.57
C ALA A 843 3.96 -21.74 -18.46
N ASP A 844 2.71 -21.45 -18.87
CA ASP A 844 2.35 -20.32 -19.75
C ASP A 844 3.18 -20.26 -21.06
N GLY A 845 3.56 -21.42 -21.58
CA GLY A 845 4.41 -21.54 -22.78
C GLY A 845 5.87 -21.16 -22.57
N GLN A 846 6.31 -20.95 -21.33
CA GLN A 846 7.68 -20.57 -20.97
C GLN A 846 8.33 -21.61 -20.06
N THR A 847 9.67 -21.66 -20.09
CA THR A 847 10.44 -22.44 -19.12
C THR A 847 10.49 -21.69 -17.79
N VAL A 848 10.02 -22.34 -16.73
CA VAL A 848 10.11 -21.83 -15.36
C VAL A 848 11.15 -22.66 -14.61
N THR A 849 12.08 -21.96 -13.97
CA THR A 849 13.06 -22.55 -13.05
C THR A 849 12.89 -21.94 -11.68
N HIS A 850 13.12 -22.74 -10.65
CA HIS A 850 13.13 -22.29 -9.26
C HIS A 850 14.15 -23.09 -8.48
N GLU A 851 14.86 -22.42 -7.57
CA GLU A 851 15.83 -23.04 -6.67
C GLU A 851 15.49 -22.75 -5.21
N GLN A 852 15.76 -23.73 -4.35
CA GLN A 852 15.61 -23.69 -2.90
C GLN A 852 16.68 -24.51 -2.19
N TYR A 853 16.81 -24.30 -0.88
CA TYR A 853 17.84 -24.93 -0.07
C TYR A 853 17.23 -25.59 1.15
N PHE A 854 17.75 -26.76 1.51
CA PHE A 854 17.40 -27.47 2.74
C PHE A 854 18.66 -27.69 3.59
N VAL A 855 18.58 -27.32 4.86
CA VAL A 855 19.60 -27.61 5.87
C VAL A 855 18.93 -28.38 7.00
N PRO A 856 19.41 -29.57 7.39
CA PRO A 856 18.75 -30.40 8.42
C PRO A 856 18.86 -29.85 9.85
N VAL A 857 19.71 -28.84 10.06
CA VAL A 857 19.96 -28.18 11.33
C VAL A 857 19.84 -26.67 11.17
N SER A 858 19.69 -25.96 12.29
CA SER A 858 19.90 -24.51 12.33
C SER A 858 21.26 -24.14 11.73
N LEU A 859 21.32 -23.05 10.96
CA LEU A 859 22.58 -22.56 10.36
C LEU A 859 23.58 -22.10 11.43
N ALA A 860 23.13 -21.78 12.65
CA ALA A 860 23.99 -21.56 13.81
C ALA A 860 24.83 -22.79 14.18
N ASN A 861 24.34 -24.00 13.86
CA ASN A 861 24.95 -25.28 14.19
C ASN A 861 25.56 -26.00 12.97
N ALA A 862 25.53 -25.39 11.79
CA ALA A 862 26.12 -25.96 10.59
C ALA A 862 27.64 -25.78 10.59
N ASN A 863 28.39 -26.80 10.14
CA ASN A 863 29.85 -26.75 9.99
C ASN A 863 30.24 -26.01 8.70
N LEU A 864 29.88 -24.73 8.64
CA LEU A 864 30.21 -23.85 7.53
C LEU A 864 31.74 -23.79 7.30
N VAL A 865 32.14 -23.61 6.04
CA VAL A 865 33.55 -23.52 5.62
C VAL A 865 33.76 -22.17 4.95
N ASP A 866 34.91 -21.54 5.20
CA ASP A 866 35.25 -20.24 4.59
C ASP A 866 35.07 -20.28 3.07
N PRO A 867 34.12 -19.50 2.52
CA PRO A 867 33.79 -19.55 1.10
C PRO A 867 34.84 -18.88 0.21
N GLN A 868 35.68 -18.00 0.76
CA GLN A 868 36.67 -17.23 -0.02
C GLN A 868 36.05 -16.60 -1.27
N ILE A 869 34.96 -15.86 -1.07
CA ILE A 869 34.16 -15.29 -2.17
C ILE A 869 35.04 -14.34 -2.97
N LYS A 870 35.12 -14.59 -4.28
CA LYS A 870 35.72 -13.68 -5.24
C LYS A 870 34.62 -12.98 -6.03
N MET A 871 34.61 -11.65 -5.96
CA MET A 871 33.78 -10.80 -6.82
C MET A 871 34.63 -10.22 -7.95
N THR A 872 34.18 -10.41 -9.18
CA THR A 872 34.80 -9.85 -10.39
C THR A 872 33.81 -8.90 -11.07
N PRO A 873 34.04 -7.57 -11.04
CA PRO A 873 33.17 -6.63 -11.74
C PRO A 873 33.34 -6.75 -13.26
N GLY A 874 32.23 -6.64 -13.97
CA GLY A 874 32.12 -6.64 -15.42
C GLY A 874 31.53 -5.33 -15.96
N PRO A 875 31.22 -5.26 -17.27
CA PRO A 875 30.54 -4.11 -17.86
C PRO A 875 29.12 -3.95 -17.30
N ASP A 876 28.52 -2.76 -17.49
CA ASP A 876 27.11 -2.48 -17.19
C ASP A 876 26.65 -2.86 -15.76
N MET A 877 27.54 -2.65 -14.78
CA MET A 877 27.33 -3.01 -13.36
C MET A 877 27.01 -4.49 -13.14
N THR A 878 27.63 -5.36 -13.93
CA THR A 878 27.60 -6.81 -13.70
C THR A 878 28.70 -7.24 -12.72
N PHE A 879 28.42 -8.27 -11.92
CA PHE A 879 29.33 -8.83 -10.93
C PHE A 879 29.27 -10.36 -11.01
N THR A 880 30.39 -10.97 -11.39
CA THR A 880 30.55 -12.43 -11.32
C THR A 880 31.10 -12.81 -9.96
N LEU A 881 30.35 -13.64 -9.24
CA LEU A 881 30.63 -14.12 -7.90
C LEU A 881 31.03 -15.60 -7.98
N SER A 882 32.17 -15.93 -7.38
CA SER A 882 32.70 -17.30 -7.31
C SER A 882 33.09 -17.64 -5.88
N ALA A 883 32.60 -18.77 -5.36
CA ALA A 883 33.12 -19.35 -4.13
C ALA A 883 34.38 -20.17 -4.45
N GLN A 884 35.51 -19.85 -3.81
CA GLN A 884 36.80 -20.51 -4.07
C GLN A 884 37.22 -21.48 -2.96
N GLY A 885 36.60 -21.36 -1.78
CA GLY A 885 36.76 -22.25 -0.64
C GLY A 885 35.55 -23.18 -0.49
N GLY A 886 34.74 -22.95 0.54
CA GLY A 886 33.48 -23.64 0.81
C GLY A 886 32.25 -22.96 0.21
N VAL A 887 31.06 -23.46 0.58
CA VAL A 887 29.77 -22.87 0.19
C VAL A 887 29.50 -21.59 0.97
N ALA A 888 28.98 -20.56 0.30
CA ALA A 888 28.62 -19.28 0.90
C ALA A 888 27.08 -19.16 1.01
N PRO A 889 26.47 -19.58 2.13
CA PRO A 889 25.03 -19.45 2.33
C PRO A 889 24.62 -17.98 2.51
N PHE A 890 23.49 -17.62 1.89
CA PHE A 890 23.02 -16.24 1.77
C PHE A 890 24.14 -15.29 1.32
N THR A 891 24.70 -15.53 0.14
CA THR A 891 25.61 -14.59 -0.51
C THR A 891 24.85 -13.31 -0.81
N TRP A 892 25.34 -12.19 -0.27
CA TRP A 892 24.65 -10.91 -0.29
C TRP A 892 25.55 -9.81 -0.84
N LEU A 893 25.09 -9.22 -1.94
CA LEU A 893 25.70 -8.04 -2.54
C LEU A 893 24.92 -6.79 -2.10
N ASP A 894 25.61 -5.84 -1.49
CA ASP A 894 25.09 -4.53 -1.10
C ASP A 894 25.51 -3.46 -2.12
N HIS A 895 24.56 -2.65 -2.58
CA HIS A 895 24.87 -1.43 -3.32
C HIS A 895 25.19 -0.26 -2.36
N PRO A 896 26.07 0.68 -2.74
CA PRO A 896 26.53 1.74 -1.85
C PRO A 896 25.43 2.75 -1.47
N SER A 897 25.69 3.54 -0.41
CA SER A 897 24.83 4.68 -0.03
C SER A 897 24.58 5.65 -1.20
N GLY A 898 23.41 6.30 -1.20
CA GLY A 898 22.99 7.22 -2.26
C GLY A 898 22.65 6.55 -3.59
N THR A 899 22.49 5.22 -3.62
CA THR A 899 21.93 4.49 -4.77
C THR A 899 20.68 3.73 -4.34
N VAL A 900 19.72 3.61 -5.26
CA VAL A 900 18.49 2.83 -5.10
C VAL A 900 18.38 1.93 -6.32
N GLY A 901 18.15 0.64 -6.12
CA GLY A 901 18.15 -0.34 -7.19
C GLY A 901 17.91 -1.75 -6.66
N TYR A 902 17.98 -2.74 -7.54
CA TYR A 902 17.99 -4.16 -7.16
C TYR A 902 18.99 -4.95 -8.01
N PHE A 903 19.41 -6.12 -7.54
CA PHE A 903 20.23 -7.04 -8.31
C PHE A 903 19.38 -8.04 -9.08
N ALA A 904 19.70 -8.25 -10.34
CA ALA A 904 19.05 -9.23 -11.22
C ALA A 904 20.05 -10.24 -11.75
N ASP A 905 19.62 -11.47 -11.96
CA ASP A 905 20.40 -12.45 -12.71
C ASP A 905 20.64 -11.95 -14.15
N SER A 906 21.89 -11.90 -14.57
CA SER A 906 22.29 -11.32 -15.86
C SER A 906 21.76 -12.09 -17.09
N THR A 907 21.30 -13.34 -16.91
CA THR A 907 20.80 -14.17 -18.01
C THR A 907 19.28 -14.12 -18.11
N SER A 908 18.58 -14.27 -16.98
CA SER A 908 17.12 -14.33 -16.91
C SER A 908 16.46 -12.98 -16.67
N GLY A 909 17.20 -11.98 -16.18
CA GLY A 909 16.70 -10.66 -15.80
C GLY A 909 15.83 -10.65 -14.54
N LYS A 910 15.65 -11.79 -13.88
CA LYS A 910 14.85 -11.89 -12.64
C LYS A 910 15.66 -11.41 -11.44
N PRO A 911 15.04 -10.80 -10.42
CA PRO A 911 15.74 -10.42 -9.20
C PRO A 911 16.50 -11.61 -8.57
N LEU A 912 17.75 -11.38 -8.19
CA LEU A 912 18.61 -12.41 -7.59
C LEU A 912 19.63 -11.81 -6.62
N ASN A 913 19.49 -12.14 -5.34
CA ASN A 913 20.44 -11.89 -4.25
C ASN A 913 20.14 -12.88 -3.11
N GLY A 914 20.98 -12.98 -2.09
CA GLY A 914 20.72 -13.84 -0.92
C GLY A 914 20.71 -15.36 -1.20
N PHE A 915 21.34 -15.80 -2.30
CA PHE A 915 21.39 -17.21 -2.72
C PHE A 915 22.59 -17.97 -2.12
N TYR A 916 22.65 -19.29 -2.27
CA TYR A 916 23.84 -20.07 -1.87
C TYR A 916 24.85 -20.10 -3.03
N LEU A 917 26.04 -19.56 -2.82
CA LEU A 917 27.12 -19.61 -3.80
C LEU A 917 27.99 -20.84 -3.55
N VAL A 918 28.02 -21.76 -4.52
CA VAL A 918 28.67 -23.07 -4.38
C VAL A 918 29.95 -23.10 -5.23
N PRO A 919 31.06 -23.67 -4.72
CA PRO A 919 32.28 -23.86 -5.51
C PRO A 919 32.01 -24.53 -6.87
N GLY A 920 32.49 -23.90 -7.94
CA GLY A 920 32.28 -24.36 -9.32
C GLY A 920 30.93 -23.97 -9.94
N MET A 921 30.05 -23.27 -9.21
CA MET A 921 28.79 -22.72 -9.71
C MET A 921 28.77 -21.19 -9.59
N ASP A 922 29.49 -20.52 -10.49
CA ASP A 922 29.53 -19.07 -10.53
C ASP A 922 28.14 -18.47 -10.78
N ARG A 923 27.89 -17.28 -10.20
CA ARG A 923 26.67 -16.50 -10.40
C ARG A 923 27.04 -15.12 -10.92
N THR A 924 26.34 -14.63 -11.94
CA THR A 924 26.56 -13.29 -12.46
C THR A 924 25.29 -12.47 -12.33
N VAL A 925 25.35 -11.44 -11.48
CA VAL A 925 24.24 -10.52 -11.22
C VAL A 925 24.54 -9.14 -11.79
N GLN A 926 23.51 -8.41 -12.18
CA GLN A 926 23.57 -7.02 -12.63
C GLN A 926 22.85 -6.13 -11.62
N PHE A 927 23.45 -5.00 -11.26
CA PHE A 927 22.73 -3.96 -10.51
C PHE A 927 21.86 -3.12 -11.45
N ILE A 928 20.54 -3.21 -11.26
CA ILE A 928 19.53 -2.43 -11.96
C ILE A 928 19.20 -1.20 -11.11
N GLN A 929 19.75 -0.06 -11.50
CA GLN A 929 19.62 1.19 -10.76
C GLN A 929 18.33 1.94 -11.13
N SER A 930 17.63 2.44 -10.11
CA SER A 930 16.57 3.45 -10.28
C SER A 930 17.20 4.82 -10.51
N SER A 931 17.14 5.31 -11.75
CA SER A 931 17.70 6.62 -12.11
C SER A 931 16.94 7.80 -11.53
N SER A 932 15.64 7.65 -11.24
CA SER A 932 14.82 8.71 -10.64
C SER A 932 15.10 8.88 -9.14
N LEU A 933 15.39 7.79 -8.44
CA LEU A 933 15.57 7.80 -6.98
C LEU A 933 17.01 7.81 -6.50
N SER A 934 17.99 7.51 -7.36
CA SER A 934 19.40 7.47 -6.94
C SER A 934 20.07 8.84 -7.05
N PRO A 935 20.49 9.48 -5.93
CA PRO A 935 21.38 10.64 -5.99
C PRO A 935 22.70 10.38 -6.73
N VAL A 936 23.27 9.18 -6.57
CA VAL A 936 24.53 8.78 -7.21
C VAL A 936 24.24 8.06 -8.53
N ALA A 937 24.32 8.80 -9.64
CA ALA A 937 24.00 8.26 -10.97
C ALA A 937 25.01 7.22 -11.51
N ASN A 938 26.26 7.25 -11.06
CA ASN A 938 27.33 6.36 -11.53
C ASN A 938 28.15 5.84 -10.35
N PRO A 939 27.66 4.84 -9.60
CA PRO A 939 28.40 4.29 -8.47
C PRO A 939 29.68 3.58 -8.94
N SER A 940 30.73 3.63 -8.12
CA SER A 940 31.94 2.85 -8.38
C SER A 940 31.67 1.37 -8.09
N PRO A 941 32.01 0.42 -9.00
CA PRO A 941 31.93 -1.01 -8.71
C PRO A 941 32.73 -1.44 -7.47
N ALA A 942 33.76 -0.67 -7.09
CA ALA A 942 34.57 -0.93 -5.89
C ALA A 942 33.85 -0.62 -4.58
N ASN A 943 32.72 0.09 -4.61
CA ASN A 943 31.94 0.44 -3.43
C ASN A 943 30.82 -0.58 -3.13
N PHE A 944 30.65 -1.60 -3.98
CA PHE A 944 29.73 -2.70 -3.71
C PHE A 944 30.38 -3.66 -2.72
N VAL A 945 29.61 -4.08 -1.73
CA VAL A 945 30.11 -4.93 -0.64
C VAL A 945 29.51 -6.32 -0.78
N ILE A 946 30.34 -7.35 -0.74
CA ILE A 946 29.93 -8.75 -0.80
C ILE A 946 30.13 -9.42 0.56
N ARG A 947 29.15 -10.19 1.01
CA ARG A 947 29.23 -11.00 2.24
C ARG A 947 28.47 -12.31 2.10
N SER A 948 28.59 -13.17 3.09
CA SER A 948 27.75 -14.36 3.31
C SER A 948 27.59 -14.56 4.82
N LEU A 949 26.76 -15.51 5.28
CA LEU A 949 26.63 -15.80 6.71
C LEU A 949 27.97 -16.16 7.37
N TRP A 950 28.87 -16.84 6.65
CA TRP A 950 30.21 -17.13 7.17
C TRP A 950 31.00 -15.83 7.41
N ASN A 951 31.09 -14.97 6.40
CA ASN A 951 31.80 -13.70 6.50
C ASN A 951 31.14 -12.73 7.50
N ASN A 952 29.85 -12.95 7.80
CA ASN A 952 29.12 -12.14 8.77
C ASN A 952 29.48 -12.48 10.23
N SER A 953 30.12 -13.62 10.48
CA SER A 953 30.50 -14.09 11.82
C SER A 953 32.00 -14.35 11.99
N HIS A 954 32.77 -14.37 10.89
CA HIS A 954 34.20 -14.65 10.86
C HIS A 954 34.92 -13.55 10.05
N ILE A 955 35.95 -12.93 10.65
CA ILE A 955 36.80 -11.90 10.01
C ILE A 955 37.88 -12.56 9.15
#